data_AF-A0A9W9XTA7-F1
#
_entry.id   AF-A0A9W9XTA7-F1
#
_cell.length_a   1.000
_cell.length_b   1.000
_cell.length_c   1.000
_cell.angle_alpha   90.00
_cell.angle_beta   90.00
_cell.angle_gamma   90.00
#
_symmetry.space_group_name_H-M   'P 1'
#
loop_
_entity.id
_entity.type
_entity.pdbx_description
1 polymer ?
#
loop_
_entity_poly.entity_id
_entity_poly.type
_entity_poly.pdbx_seq_one_letter_code
_entity_poly.pdbx_strand_id
1 'polypeptide(L)'
;MSASQKTYSIASIPADGIGPEVINAGITALNALTDTLKTFKLDFKNYDWSSETYKKTGKYIPDGGLEELKKHDAIFFGAVGAPDVPDHISLWGLRLAICQPFQQYANVRPTRVFRGTESPLRKCGPNDLDWVIIRENSEGEYAGQGGRSHAGKPWEVATEVSIFSRHGVERIMRFAFETAQKRPRKLLTVVTKSNAQRNGMVLWDEVAKLVAVDFPDVTVDKMLVDAMTTRMVLKPESLDTIVATNLHADILSDLAASLAGSIGIAPTSNLDPTREYPSMFEPIHGSAFDITGMGISNPVATFWTAAEMLAWLGEEEASKQLLVCVENVCEQGVLTRDLGGNATTKQVTDAVRPSKRARISSDSGNGSATPLTSLHRAISPPLPRGSPRLADGELTNGPDGTAPPAQFINSPVQLTHIRDLPNGNNVDTIRLHDILRDPMIRECWQFNFLFDVDFLMAQFDEDVRALVKVKVVHGSWRREDSNRIRIEETCSRYPNVESIVAYMPEPFGTHHSKMMILLRHDELAQVIIHTANMIPLDWTNMTQAAWRSPLLPLQKASSAGSQTDTKVGSSARFKRDLLAYLKAYGPKKTGPLVQQLDTYDFSAIRAALIASVPDSSSEEDTLWGWPALKDLMGQIPIQQKTTTKKPHIVIQISSVATLGQTNKWLKDVFFKALAPTTQPTTYSIIFPTPDEIRRSLNGYNSGGSIHMKTQSAAQQKQLQYIRPYLCEWAGDSISPGQYIDLSEDDPPRREAGRARAAPHIKTYIRFADSDMKTIDWAMVSSANLSTQAWGAATNASGEVRICSWEIGVVVWPELFRDGGFGDAASGSASESRAEGKSPAPDALMVPCFRRDRPAVHEGAETASVVVGFRMPYDLPLTPYGAGDEPWCATASHPLPDWQGQSWIV
;
A
#
# COMPACT_ATOMS: atom_id res chain seq x y z
N MET A 1 17.20 -34.14 -53.66
CA MET A 1 16.85 -34.96 -52.48
C MET A 1 15.89 -34.14 -51.63
N SER A 2 14.88 -34.74 -51.00
CA SER A 2 14.09 -34.03 -49.98
C SER A 2 14.95 -33.93 -48.72
N ALA A 3 15.19 -32.73 -48.21
CA ALA A 3 15.76 -32.57 -46.88
C ALA A 3 14.73 -33.06 -45.87
N SER A 4 15.14 -33.95 -44.96
CA SER A 4 14.29 -34.35 -43.83
C SER A 4 14.02 -33.12 -42.96
N GLN A 5 12.74 -32.77 -42.79
CA GLN A 5 12.34 -31.74 -41.83
C GLN A 5 12.94 -32.07 -40.47
N LYS A 6 13.62 -31.11 -39.84
CA LYS A 6 14.16 -31.28 -38.50
C LYS A 6 12.99 -31.45 -37.53
N THR A 7 13.03 -32.49 -36.71
CA THR A 7 12.03 -32.75 -35.66
C THR A 7 12.69 -32.51 -34.32
N TYR A 8 12.07 -31.70 -33.48
CA TYR A 8 12.48 -31.49 -32.09
C TYR A 8 11.53 -32.25 -31.17
N SER A 9 12.06 -32.89 -30.12
CA SER A 9 11.25 -33.54 -29.09
C SER A 9 11.08 -32.60 -27.90
N ILE A 10 9.82 -32.35 -27.52
CA ILE A 10 9.46 -31.37 -26.50
C ILE A 10 8.75 -32.09 -25.34
N ALA A 11 9.28 -31.94 -24.13
CA ALA A 11 8.60 -32.39 -22.93
C ALA A 11 7.51 -31.38 -22.54
N SER A 12 6.25 -31.76 -22.68
CA SER A 12 5.09 -30.96 -22.25
C SER A 12 4.73 -31.34 -20.81
N ILE A 13 4.79 -30.38 -19.89
CA ILE A 13 4.45 -30.56 -18.46
C ILE A 13 3.41 -29.52 -18.06
N PRO A 14 2.11 -29.75 -18.32
CA PRO A 14 1.09 -28.73 -18.09
C PRO A 14 0.80 -28.47 -16.60
N ALA A 15 1.12 -29.43 -15.73
CA ALA A 15 0.97 -29.37 -14.28
C ALA A 15 -0.44 -28.97 -13.79
N ASP A 16 -0.61 -27.83 -13.13
CA ASP A 16 -1.76 -27.50 -12.28
C ASP A 16 -2.61 -26.32 -12.79
N GLY A 17 -3.87 -26.26 -12.34
CA GLY A 17 -4.77 -25.11 -12.52
C GLY A 17 -5.06 -24.80 -13.99
N ILE A 18 -4.80 -23.56 -14.43
CA ILE A 18 -4.93 -23.14 -15.83
C ILE A 18 -3.84 -23.70 -16.75
N GLY A 19 -2.75 -24.27 -16.21
CA GLY A 19 -1.62 -24.80 -16.97
C GLY A 19 -2.03 -25.77 -18.10
N PRO A 20 -2.86 -26.79 -17.81
CA PRO A 20 -3.49 -27.64 -18.83
C PRO A 20 -4.31 -26.91 -19.89
N GLU A 21 -4.96 -25.79 -19.58
CA GLU A 21 -5.77 -25.03 -20.55
C GLU A 21 -4.87 -24.25 -21.52
N VAL A 22 -3.90 -23.49 -20.98
CA VAL A 22 -3.03 -22.61 -21.78
C VAL A 22 -1.94 -23.39 -22.53
N ILE A 23 -1.38 -24.47 -21.98
CA ILE A 23 -0.36 -25.28 -22.68
C ILE A 23 -0.98 -26.04 -23.87
N ASN A 24 -2.23 -26.52 -23.74
CA ASN A 24 -2.95 -27.07 -24.89
C ASN A 24 -3.24 -26.00 -25.97
N ALA A 25 -3.54 -24.76 -25.58
CA ALA A 25 -3.62 -23.64 -26.52
C ALA A 25 -2.27 -23.39 -27.22
N GLY A 26 -1.16 -23.34 -26.47
CA GLY A 26 0.19 -23.19 -27.01
C GLY A 26 0.58 -24.28 -28.01
N ILE A 27 0.34 -25.54 -27.67
CA ILE A 27 0.56 -26.69 -28.56
C ILE A 27 -0.32 -26.59 -29.82
N THR A 28 -1.56 -26.13 -29.69
CA THR A 28 -2.48 -25.92 -30.84
C THR A 28 -1.92 -24.86 -31.80
N ALA A 29 -1.44 -23.73 -31.29
CA ALA A 29 -0.82 -22.68 -32.10
C ALA A 29 0.50 -23.13 -32.75
N LEU A 30 1.34 -23.87 -32.02
CA LEU A 30 2.60 -24.44 -32.52
C LEU A 30 2.39 -25.50 -33.62
N ASN A 31 1.35 -26.33 -33.50
CA ASN A 31 0.95 -27.28 -34.54
C ASN A 31 0.43 -26.55 -35.78
N ALA A 32 -0.42 -25.53 -35.62
CA ALA A 32 -0.89 -24.70 -36.73
C ALA A 32 0.26 -23.95 -37.46
N LEU A 33 1.28 -23.53 -36.72
CA LEU A 33 2.49 -22.89 -37.25
C LEU A 33 3.36 -23.87 -38.05
N THR A 34 3.64 -25.06 -37.50
CA THR A 34 4.45 -26.08 -38.18
C THR A 34 3.76 -26.66 -39.42
N ASP A 35 2.44 -26.88 -39.38
CA ASP A 35 1.66 -27.24 -40.57
C ASP A 35 1.57 -26.11 -41.62
N THR A 36 1.68 -24.86 -41.20
CA THR A 36 1.71 -23.72 -42.13
C THR A 36 3.07 -23.58 -42.80
N LEU A 37 4.16 -23.60 -42.02
CA LEU A 37 5.52 -23.40 -42.52
C LEU A 37 6.10 -24.62 -43.23
N LYS A 38 5.91 -25.81 -42.67
CA LYS A 38 6.49 -27.09 -43.14
C LYS A 38 8.02 -27.08 -43.28
N THR A 39 8.72 -26.30 -42.45
CA THR A 39 10.18 -26.25 -42.35
C THR A 39 10.73 -27.26 -41.32
N PHE A 40 10.12 -27.32 -40.14
CA PHE A 40 10.45 -28.23 -39.04
C PHE A 40 9.18 -28.92 -38.49
N LYS A 41 9.36 -29.80 -37.50
CA LYS A 41 8.31 -30.43 -36.70
C LYS A 41 8.62 -30.33 -35.21
N LEU A 42 7.57 -30.35 -34.40
CA LEU A 42 7.66 -30.54 -32.95
C LEU A 42 6.92 -31.84 -32.61
N ASP A 43 7.53 -32.66 -31.75
CA ASP A 43 6.94 -33.90 -31.22
C ASP A 43 6.77 -33.73 -29.71
N PHE A 44 5.52 -33.61 -29.25
CA PHE A 44 5.19 -33.30 -27.86
C PHE A 44 4.95 -34.59 -27.07
N LYS A 45 5.80 -34.85 -26.07
CA LYS A 45 5.56 -35.89 -25.08
C LYS A 45 4.98 -35.25 -23.81
N ASN A 46 3.72 -35.56 -23.53
CA ASN A 46 3.05 -35.09 -22.32
C ASN A 46 3.49 -35.89 -21.09
N TYR A 47 3.71 -35.18 -19.99
CA TYR A 47 3.95 -35.69 -18.65
C TYR A 47 2.86 -35.16 -17.71
N ASP A 48 2.29 -36.05 -16.89
CA ASP A 48 1.17 -35.77 -15.98
C ASP A 48 1.61 -35.25 -14.60
N TRP A 49 2.83 -34.72 -14.52
CA TRP A 49 3.47 -34.29 -13.28
C TRP A 49 2.81 -33.03 -12.75
N SER A 50 2.07 -33.18 -11.64
CA SER A 50 1.08 -32.25 -11.14
C SER A 50 0.86 -32.47 -9.65
N SER A 51 0.18 -31.55 -8.97
CA SER A 51 -0.24 -31.70 -7.57
C SER A 51 -1.20 -32.88 -7.39
N GLU A 52 -1.96 -33.24 -8.42
CA GLU A 52 -2.83 -34.41 -8.45
C GLU A 52 -2.03 -35.73 -8.51
N THR A 53 -0.95 -35.77 -9.29
CA THR A 53 -0.02 -36.92 -9.34
C THR A 53 0.79 -37.03 -8.05
N TYR A 54 1.18 -35.91 -7.44
CA TYR A 54 1.77 -35.86 -6.10
C TYR A 54 0.84 -36.46 -5.03
N LYS A 55 -0.45 -36.09 -5.00
CA LYS A 55 -1.43 -36.67 -4.06
C LYS A 55 -1.59 -38.19 -4.21
N LYS A 56 -1.44 -38.72 -5.42
CA LYS A 56 -1.57 -40.16 -5.72
C LYS A 56 -0.32 -40.98 -5.40
N THR A 57 0.87 -40.39 -5.51
CA THR A 57 2.16 -41.13 -5.51
C THR A 57 3.14 -40.70 -4.43
N GLY A 58 2.90 -39.55 -3.78
CA GLY A 58 3.86 -38.88 -2.90
C GLY A 58 5.00 -38.15 -3.65
N LYS A 59 4.97 -38.09 -4.99
CA LYS A 59 6.03 -37.49 -5.83
C LYS A 59 5.45 -36.64 -6.96
N TYR A 60 6.03 -35.48 -7.22
CA TYR A 60 5.76 -34.71 -8.44
C TYR A 60 6.51 -35.30 -9.64
N ILE A 61 7.82 -35.54 -9.48
CA ILE A 61 8.69 -36.16 -10.47
C ILE A 61 8.88 -37.65 -10.10
N PRO A 62 8.51 -38.60 -10.97
CA PRO A 62 8.76 -40.03 -10.75
C PRO A 62 10.25 -40.37 -10.71
N ASP A 63 10.60 -41.53 -10.13
CA ASP A 63 11.99 -41.98 -10.06
C ASP A 63 12.60 -42.15 -11.46
N GLY A 64 13.71 -41.46 -11.72
CA GLY A 64 14.35 -41.40 -13.04
C GLY A 64 13.77 -40.35 -13.99
N GLY A 65 12.75 -39.59 -13.60
CA GLY A 65 12.09 -38.60 -14.45
C GLY A 65 13.04 -37.53 -15.02
N LEU A 66 14.03 -37.06 -14.26
CA LEU A 66 15.06 -36.14 -14.78
C LEU A 66 15.90 -36.79 -15.89
N GLU A 67 16.31 -38.05 -15.75
CA GLU A 67 17.00 -38.79 -16.83
C GLU A 67 16.08 -39.08 -18.03
N GLU A 68 14.77 -38.87 -17.90
CA GLU A 68 13.83 -38.89 -19.01
C GLU A 68 13.69 -37.53 -19.69
N LEU A 69 13.66 -36.43 -18.92
CA LEU A 69 13.63 -35.07 -19.47
C LEU A 69 14.89 -34.73 -20.28
N LYS A 70 16.08 -35.18 -19.84
CA LYS A 70 17.37 -34.98 -20.56
C LYS A 70 17.40 -35.44 -22.02
N LYS A 71 16.39 -36.19 -22.47
CA LYS A 71 16.28 -36.74 -23.83
C LYS A 71 15.54 -35.82 -24.81
N HIS A 72 14.98 -34.70 -24.33
CA HIS A 72 14.24 -33.71 -25.11
C HIS A 72 15.12 -32.51 -25.47
N ASP A 73 14.76 -31.79 -26.53
CA ASP A 73 15.43 -30.54 -26.95
C ASP A 73 15.02 -29.35 -26.07
N ALA A 74 13.79 -29.36 -25.52
CA ALA A 74 13.25 -28.35 -24.63
C ALA A 74 12.10 -28.90 -23.76
N ILE A 75 11.78 -28.17 -22.68
CA ILE A 75 10.61 -28.41 -21.82
C ILE A 75 9.64 -27.25 -21.98
N PHE A 76 8.35 -27.54 -22.18
CA PHE A 76 7.26 -26.56 -22.23
C PHE A 76 6.35 -26.79 -21.02
N PHE A 77 6.37 -25.86 -20.08
CA PHE A 77 5.88 -26.04 -18.70
C PHE A 77 4.71 -25.10 -18.41
N GLY A 78 3.69 -25.58 -17.69
CA GLY A 78 2.50 -24.81 -17.30
C GLY A 78 2.72 -24.01 -16.01
N ALA A 79 1.82 -24.19 -15.04
CA ALA A 79 1.91 -23.58 -13.71
C ALA A 79 1.86 -24.70 -12.64
N VAL A 80 2.48 -24.50 -11.47
CA VAL A 80 2.53 -25.51 -10.40
C VAL A 80 2.07 -24.95 -9.06
N GLY A 81 1.35 -25.77 -8.30
CA GLY A 81 0.80 -25.44 -6.99
C GLY A 81 -0.71 -25.70 -6.96
N ALA A 82 -1.24 -26.04 -5.77
CA ALA A 82 -2.66 -26.31 -5.54
C ALA A 82 -3.08 -25.83 -4.14
N PRO A 83 -4.33 -25.38 -3.91
CA PRO A 83 -4.72 -24.76 -2.63
C PRO A 83 -4.67 -25.69 -1.42
N ASP A 84 -4.59 -27.00 -1.65
CA ASP A 84 -4.50 -28.07 -0.66
C ASP A 84 -3.12 -28.76 -0.59
N VAL A 85 -2.11 -28.23 -1.30
CA VAL A 85 -0.70 -28.64 -1.19
C VAL A 85 0.16 -27.42 -0.84
N PRO A 86 0.89 -27.42 0.30
CA PRO A 86 1.68 -26.26 0.71
C PRO A 86 2.68 -25.80 -0.37
N ASP A 87 2.77 -24.49 -0.62
CA ASP A 87 3.54 -23.91 -1.75
C ASP A 87 5.01 -24.33 -1.76
N HIS A 88 5.60 -24.48 -0.57
CA HIS A 88 6.99 -24.92 -0.41
C HIS A 88 7.21 -26.40 -0.75
N ILE A 89 6.15 -27.21 -0.90
CA ILE A 89 6.22 -28.60 -1.36
C ILE A 89 6.05 -28.67 -2.88
N SER A 90 5.14 -27.87 -3.45
CA SER A 90 4.84 -27.87 -4.89
C SER A 90 5.95 -27.23 -5.72
N LEU A 91 6.44 -26.05 -5.31
CA LEU A 91 7.52 -25.32 -5.99
C LEU A 91 8.85 -26.09 -5.97
N TRP A 92 9.20 -26.65 -4.80
CA TRP A 92 10.43 -27.42 -4.61
C TRP A 92 10.35 -28.84 -5.16
N GLY A 93 9.17 -29.47 -5.15
CA GLY A 93 8.97 -30.84 -5.64
C GLY A 93 9.01 -30.99 -7.16
N LEU A 94 8.71 -29.92 -7.92
CA LEU A 94 8.66 -29.94 -9.38
C LEU A 94 9.57 -28.89 -10.04
N ARG A 95 9.22 -27.61 -9.97
CA ARG A 95 9.86 -26.54 -10.79
C ARG A 95 11.33 -26.34 -10.41
N LEU A 96 11.65 -26.16 -9.12
CA LEU A 96 13.05 -26.02 -8.68
C LEU A 96 13.85 -27.32 -8.80
N ALA A 97 13.19 -28.47 -8.64
CA ALA A 97 13.78 -29.80 -8.87
C ALA A 97 14.15 -30.07 -10.35
N ILE A 98 13.63 -29.28 -11.30
CA ILE A 98 14.11 -29.25 -12.70
C ILE A 98 15.20 -28.18 -12.85
N CYS A 99 14.94 -26.93 -12.44
CA CYS A 99 15.84 -25.80 -12.71
C CYS A 99 17.25 -25.97 -12.11
N GLN A 100 17.36 -26.42 -10.86
CA GLN A 100 18.65 -26.50 -10.17
C GLN A 100 19.54 -27.64 -10.70
N PRO A 101 19.08 -28.90 -10.85
CA PRO A 101 19.91 -29.98 -11.38
C PRO A 101 20.31 -29.79 -12.85
N PHE A 102 19.46 -29.19 -13.67
CA PHE A 102 19.75 -28.91 -15.09
C PHE A 102 20.52 -27.60 -15.31
N GLN A 103 21.00 -26.94 -14.25
CA GLN A 103 21.76 -25.68 -14.35
C GLN A 103 21.06 -24.62 -15.20
N GLN A 104 19.72 -24.53 -15.11
CA GLN A 104 18.92 -23.53 -15.81
C GLN A 104 19.04 -22.15 -15.12
N TYR A 105 20.27 -21.66 -14.96
CA TYR A 105 20.63 -20.55 -14.09
C TYR A 105 20.24 -19.17 -14.63
N ALA A 106 20.02 -19.06 -15.95
CA ALA A 106 19.65 -17.82 -16.61
C ALA A 106 18.14 -17.83 -16.90
N ASN A 107 17.35 -17.30 -15.96
CA ASN A 107 15.92 -17.13 -16.15
C ASN A 107 15.67 -15.76 -16.82
N VAL A 108 15.20 -15.79 -18.06
CA VAL A 108 15.03 -14.61 -18.92
C VAL A 108 13.55 -14.28 -19.02
N ARG A 109 13.20 -13.05 -18.66
CA ARG A 109 11.84 -12.50 -18.65
C ARG A 109 11.78 -11.24 -19.52
N PRO A 110 11.58 -11.40 -20.84
CA PRO A 110 11.20 -10.29 -21.73
C PRO A 110 9.89 -9.64 -21.27
N THR A 111 9.73 -8.34 -21.46
CA THR A 111 8.49 -7.63 -21.12
C THR A 111 8.32 -6.41 -22.01
N ARG A 112 7.17 -6.31 -22.69
CA ARG A 112 6.78 -5.15 -23.51
C ARG A 112 5.27 -5.05 -23.64
N VAL A 113 4.76 -3.85 -23.88
CA VAL A 113 3.35 -3.62 -24.20
C VAL A 113 3.09 -4.12 -25.63
N PHE A 114 2.10 -5.00 -25.81
CA PHE A 114 1.75 -5.53 -27.14
C PHE A 114 0.89 -4.54 -27.93
N ARG A 115 1.00 -4.60 -29.27
CA ARG A 115 0.09 -3.85 -30.16
C ARG A 115 -1.35 -4.30 -29.91
N GLY A 116 -2.26 -3.34 -29.70
CA GLY A 116 -3.63 -3.62 -29.28
C GLY A 116 -3.82 -3.91 -27.79
N THR A 117 -2.81 -3.73 -26.94
CA THR A 117 -2.95 -3.78 -25.47
C THR A 117 -2.54 -2.46 -24.84
N GLU A 118 -3.07 -2.14 -23.65
CA GLU A 118 -2.80 -0.91 -22.92
C GLU A 118 -1.99 -1.15 -21.64
N SER A 119 -1.09 -0.24 -21.32
CA SER A 119 -0.39 -0.20 -20.03
C SER A 119 -1.22 0.56 -18.98
N PRO A 120 -1.25 0.13 -17.71
CA PRO A 120 -1.81 0.94 -16.62
C PRO A 120 -1.00 2.23 -16.33
N LEU A 121 0.17 2.42 -16.93
CA LEU A 121 0.94 3.67 -16.84
C LEU A 121 0.33 4.75 -17.74
N ARG A 122 -0.18 5.83 -17.11
CA ARG A 122 -0.87 6.99 -17.72
C ARG A 122 -0.15 7.72 -18.87
N LYS A 123 1.09 7.35 -19.21
CA LYS A 123 1.94 7.95 -20.24
C LYS A 123 2.87 6.92 -20.91
N CYS A 124 2.44 5.66 -21.04
CA CYS A 124 3.21 4.60 -21.69
C CYS A 124 2.51 4.10 -22.95
N GLY A 125 3.14 4.32 -24.11
CA GLY A 125 2.77 3.66 -25.37
C GLY A 125 3.56 2.35 -25.59
N PRO A 126 3.31 1.64 -26.71
CA PRO A 126 3.93 0.34 -27.00
C PRO A 126 5.47 0.31 -27.10
N ASN A 127 6.12 1.47 -27.26
CA ASN A 127 7.58 1.58 -27.40
C ASN A 127 8.29 2.05 -26.11
N ASP A 128 7.55 2.47 -25.08
CA ASP A 128 8.13 3.03 -23.85
C ASP A 128 8.46 1.94 -22.81
N LEU A 129 7.90 0.74 -23.01
CA LEU A 129 8.21 -0.49 -22.28
C LEU A 129 8.68 -1.57 -23.27
N ASP A 130 9.99 -1.80 -23.34
CA ASP A 130 10.62 -3.00 -23.91
C ASP A 130 11.87 -3.31 -23.08
N TRP A 131 11.75 -4.31 -22.21
CA TRP A 131 12.78 -4.70 -21.25
C TRP A 131 13.11 -6.19 -21.36
N VAL A 132 14.33 -6.55 -20.95
CA VAL A 132 14.71 -7.95 -20.69
C VAL A 132 15.26 -8.05 -19.28
N ILE A 133 14.48 -8.66 -18.39
CA ILE A 133 14.90 -8.96 -17.01
C ILE A 133 15.59 -10.31 -16.99
N ILE A 134 16.74 -10.37 -16.33
CA ILE A 134 17.63 -11.53 -16.26
C ILE A 134 17.82 -11.87 -14.78
N ARG A 135 17.19 -12.97 -14.39
CA ARG A 135 17.17 -13.54 -13.05
C ARG A 135 18.27 -14.59 -12.94
N GLU A 136 19.13 -14.46 -11.94
CA GLU A 136 19.88 -15.61 -11.44
C GLU A 136 18.89 -16.56 -10.77
N ASN A 137 18.81 -17.80 -11.26
CA ASN A 137 17.73 -18.75 -10.98
C ASN A 137 18.19 -19.99 -10.18
N SER A 138 19.51 -20.18 -10.01
CA SER A 138 20.10 -21.40 -9.45
C SER A 138 20.61 -21.27 -8.01
N GLU A 139 21.00 -20.06 -7.60
CA GLU A 139 21.47 -19.71 -6.26
C GLU A 139 20.62 -18.54 -5.71
N GLY A 140 21.26 -17.56 -5.07
CA GLY A 140 20.63 -16.39 -4.47
C GLY A 140 19.81 -16.76 -3.25
N GLU A 141 18.69 -16.07 -3.09
CA GLU A 141 17.77 -16.23 -1.96
C GLU A 141 16.99 -17.56 -2.02
N TYR A 142 16.95 -18.24 -3.17
CA TYR A 142 16.24 -19.52 -3.37
C TYR A 142 17.23 -20.69 -3.49
N ALA A 143 18.45 -20.55 -2.95
CA ALA A 143 19.50 -21.58 -3.00
C ALA A 143 19.25 -22.81 -2.09
N GLY A 144 18.18 -22.81 -1.29
CA GLY A 144 17.77 -23.95 -0.46
C GLY A 144 18.70 -24.26 0.72
N GLN A 145 19.64 -23.36 1.05
CA GLN A 145 20.49 -23.50 2.23
C GLN A 145 19.80 -22.90 3.45
N GLY A 146 19.47 -23.75 4.41
CA GLY A 146 18.63 -23.38 5.53
C GLY A 146 18.16 -24.59 6.31
N GLY A 147 17.04 -24.43 7.03
CA GLY A 147 16.39 -25.51 7.75
C GLY A 147 15.64 -25.05 9.01
N ARG A 148 14.93 -26.00 9.63
CA ARG A 148 14.09 -25.78 10.82
C ARG A 148 14.56 -26.64 12.00
N SER A 149 15.06 -25.99 13.03
CA SER A 149 15.49 -26.61 14.30
C SER A 149 14.36 -26.63 15.32
N HIS A 150 14.24 -27.73 16.07
CA HIS A 150 13.18 -27.94 17.07
C HIS A 150 11.75 -27.89 16.49
N ALA A 151 11.53 -28.47 15.31
CA ALA A 151 10.25 -28.44 14.59
C ALA A 151 9.04 -28.78 15.47
N GLY A 152 8.02 -27.90 15.44
CA GLY A 152 6.79 -28.06 16.23
C GLY A 152 6.96 -27.80 17.73
N LYS A 153 7.92 -26.95 18.14
CA LYS A 153 8.10 -26.47 19.51
C LYS A 153 7.98 -24.94 19.60
N PRO A 154 7.61 -24.35 20.74
CA PRO A 154 7.53 -22.89 20.91
C PRO A 154 8.85 -22.14 20.71
N TRP A 155 9.99 -22.86 20.77
CA TRP A 155 11.34 -22.35 20.53
C TRP A 155 11.91 -22.86 19.19
N GLU A 156 11.04 -23.16 18.22
CA GLU A 156 11.44 -23.51 16.86
C GLU A 156 12.20 -22.34 16.20
N VAL A 157 13.31 -22.68 15.52
CA VAL A 157 14.16 -21.71 14.81
C VAL A 157 14.26 -22.12 13.35
N ALA A 158 13.79 -21.26 12.45
CA ALA A 158 14.06 -21.37 11.02
C ALA A 158 15.27 -20.50 10.63
N THR A 159 16.10 -21.01 9.73
CA THR A 159 17.19 -20.26 9.08
C THR A 159 17.05 -20.40 7.58
N GLU A 160 17.11 -19.29 6.85
CA GLU A 160 17.23 -19.26 5.38
C GLU A 160 18.49 -18.44 5.05
N VAL A 161 19.34 -18.96 4.16
CA VAL A 161 20.67 -18.42 3.89
C VAL A 161 20.86 -18.23 2.38
N SER A 162 20.80 -16.99 1.93
CA SER A 162 21.07 -16.64 0.53
C SER A 162 22.52 -16.97 0.15
N ILE A 163 22.72 -17.75 -0.91
CA ILE A 163 24.03 -18.17 -1.40
C ILE A 163 24.42 -17.36 -2.64
N PHE A 164 25.67 -16.91 -2.69
CA PHE A 164 26.24 -16.23 -3.84
C PHE A 164 27.66 -16.74 -4.06
N SER A 165 27.83 -17.73 -4.93
CA SER A 165 29.14 -18.19 -5.36
C SER A 165 29.70 -17.26 -6.43
N ARG A 166 31.02 -17.04 -6.45
CA ARG A 166 31.66 -16.23 -7.51
C ARG A 166 31.37 -16.79 -8.90
N HIS A 167 31.24 -18.11 -9.03
CA HIS A 167 30.88 -18.79 -10.28
C HIS A 167 29.46 -18.44 -10.74
N GLY A 168 28.47 -18.61 -9.85
CA GLY A 168 27.06 -18.30 -10.12
C GLY A 168 26.84 -16.82 -10.49
N VAL A 169 27.49 -15.92 -9.75
CA VAL A 169 27.46 -14.48 -10.04
C VAL A 169 28.17 -14.14 -11.37
N GLU A 170 29.35 -14.69 -11.64
CA GLU A 170 30.07 -14.36 -12.89
C GLU A 170 29.34 -14.86 -14.13
N ARG A 171 28.78 -16.07 -14.10
CA ARG A 171 28.08 -16.65 -15.26
C ARG A 171 26.77 -15.93 -15.60
N ILE A 172 26.01 -15.44 -14.61
CA ILE A 172 24.79 -14.65 -14.87
C ILE A 172 25.14 -13.23 -15.32
N MET A 173 26.18 -12.62 -14.75
CA MET A 173 26.67 -11.31 -15.20
C MET A 173 27.11 -11.37 -16.67
N ARG A 174 27.96 -12.34 -17.06
CA ARG A 174 28.40 -12.50 -18.46
C ARG A 174 27.21 -12.69 -19.41
N PHE A 175 26.25 -13.54 -19.05
CA PHE A 175 25.03 -13.72 -19.83
C PHE A 175 24.20 -12.43 -19.98
N ALA A 176 24.09 -11.62 -18.92
CA ALA A 176 23.39 -10.34 -18.94
C ALA A 176 24.11 -9.28 -19.77
N PHE A 177 25.44 -9.17 -19.65
CA PHE A 177 26.27 -8.30 -20.48
C PHE A 177 26.17 -8.65 -21.95
N GLU A 178 26.27 -9.93 -22.30
CA GLU A 178 26.04 -10.42 -23.66
C GLU A 178 24.63 -10.09 -24.17
N THR A 179 23.60 -10.22 -23.34
CA THR A 179 22.22 -9.93 -23.74
C THR A 179 22.02 -8.43 -23.99
N ALA A 180 22.58 -7.57 -23.13
CA ALA A 180 22.58 -6.13 -23.32
C ALA A 180 23.34 -5.72 -24.59
N GLN A 181 24.54 -6.26 -24.82
CA GLN A 181 25.35 -5.99 -26.01
C GLN A 181 24.64 -6.34 -27.32
N LYS A 182 23.73 -7.33 -27.29
CA LYS A 182 22.90 -7.77 -28.42
C LYS A 182 21.63 -6.92 -28.62
N ARG A 183 21.22 -6.08 -27.65
CA ARG A 183 20.07 -5.17 -27.76
C ARG A 183 20.47 -3.78 -28.30
N PRO A 184 19.58 -3.05 -29.01
CA PRO A 184 19.95 -1.79 -29.69
C PRO A 184 20.50 -0.69 -28.79
N ARG A 185 20.11 -0.67 -27.51
CA ARG A 185 20.49 0.37 -26.54
C ARG A 185 21.79 0.08 -25.79
N LYS A 186 22.24 -1.18 -25.79
CA LYS A 186 23.41 -1.68 -25.03
C LYS A 186 23.45 -1.17 -23.59
N LEU A 187 22.32 -1.24 -22.88
CA LEU A 187 22.18 -0.69 -21.52
C LEU A 187 21.85 -1.82 -20.55
N LEU A 188 22.72 -2.02 -19.55
CA LEU A 188 22.55 -3.00 -18.48
C LEU A 188 22.42 -2.29 -17.13
N THR A 189 21.25 -2.37 -16.49
CA THR A 189 21.05 -1.97 -15.10
C THR A 189 21.26 -3.17 -14.18
N VAL A 190 22.34 -3.14 -13.39
CA VAL A 190 22.64 -4.11 -12.33
C VAL A 190 21.84 -3.75 -11.08
N VAL A 191 20.86 -4.56 -10.75
CA VAL A 191 20.05 -4.41 -9.53
C VAL A 191 20.77 -5.06 -8.37
N THR A 192 20.78 -4.41 -7.20
CA THR A 192 21.47 -4.87 -6.00
C THR A 192 20.77 -4.44 -4.72
N LYS A 193 21.19 -4.96 -3.57
CA LYS A 193 20.84 -4.41 -2.25
C LYS A 193 22.06 -4.31 -1.32
N SER A 194 23.22 -3.97 -1.89
CA SER A 194 24.51 -3.89 -1.19
C SER A 194 24.58 -2.89 -0.04
N ASN A 195 23.65 -1.92 0.04
CA ASN A 195 23.55 -1.04 1.21
C ASN A 195 23.01 -1.72 2.49
N ALA A 196 22.39 -2.91 2.37
CA ALA A 196 21.92 -3.70 3.51
C ALA A 196 22.54 -5.11 3.56
N GLN A 197 22.58 -5.82 2.44
CA GLN A 197 23.14 -7.18 2.33
C GLN A 197 24.66 -7.14 2.11
N ARG A 198 25.40 -6.70 3.14
CA ARG A 198 26.84 -6.35 3.11
C ARG A 198 27.84 -7.41 2.64
N ASN A 199 27.40 -8.65 2.40
CA ASN A 199 28.27 -9.75 1.93
C ASN A 199 27.91 -10.15 0.49
N GLY A 200 26.79 -10.86 0.30
CA GLY A 200 26.36 -11.37 -1.01
C GLY A 200 26.18 -10.29 -2.07
N MET A 201 25.50 -9.20 -1.74
CA MET A 201 25.28 -8.10 -2.70
C MET A 201 26.55 -7.27 -2.94
N VAL A 202 27.55 -7.33 -2.06
CA VAL A 202 28.85 -6.69 -2.30
C VAL A 202 29.68 -7.52 -3.26
N LEU A 203 29.69 -8.86 -3.12
CA LEU A 203 30.29 -9.76 -4.12
C LEU A 203 29.61 -9.63 -5.50
N TRP A 204 28.28 -9.47 -5.53
CA TRP A 204 27.49 -9.16 -6.74
C TRP A 204 27.97 -7.87 -7.41
N ASP A 205 28.05 -6.77 -6.65
CA ASP A 205 28.56 -5.47 -7.12
C ASP A 205 30.04 -5.52 -7.57
N GLU A 206 30.88 -6.35 -6.95
CA GLU A 206 32.29 -6.54 -7.31
C GLU A 206 32.45 -7.31 -8.62
N VAL A 207 31.78 -8.46 -8.75
CA VAL A 207 31.88 -9.31 -9.95
C VAL A 207 31.25 -8.62 -11.16
N ALA A 208 30.16 -7.86 -10.99
CA ALA A 208 29.60 -7.02 -12.05
C ALA A 208 30.64 -6.05 -12.65
N LYS A 209 31.43 -5.39 -11.79
CA LYS A 209 32.50 -4.46 -12.23
C LYS A 209 33.66 -5.17 -12.91
N LEU A 210 34.00 -6.39 -12.46
CA LEU A 210 35.06 -7.19 -13.08
C LEU A 210 34.65 -7.64 -14.49
N VAL A 211 33.41 -8.14 -14.65
CA VAL A 211 32.89 -8.56 -15.96
C VAL A 211 32.71 -7.38 -16.91
N ALA A 212 32.34 -6.19 -16.42
CA ALA A 212 32.17 -4.98 -17.24
C ALA A 212 33.40 -4.61 -18.08
N VAL A 213 34.61 -4.98 -17.64
CA VAL A 213 35.86 -4.73 -18.38
C VAL A 213 35.89 -5.46 -19.74
N ASP A 214 35.24 -6.62 -19.83
CA ASP A 214 35.17 -7.41 -21.07
C ASP A 214 34.12 -6.88 -22.07
N PHE A 215 33.26 -5.95 -21.65
CA PHE A 215 32.13 -5.42 -22.43
C PHE A 215 32.12 -3.88 -22.51
N PRO A 216 33.19 -3.24 -23.02
CA PRO A 216 33.36 -1.78 -22.99
C PRO A 216 32.39 -0.98 -23.87
N ASP A 217 31.57 -1.65 -24.68
CA ASP A 217 30.50 -1.05 -25.49
C ASP A 217 29.09 -1.19 -24.86
N VAL A 218 28.99 -1.78 -23.65
CA VAL A 218 27.77 -1.82 -22.85
C VAL A 218 27.80 -0.71 -21.80
N THR A 219 26.78 0.15 -21.81
CA THR A 219 26.56 1.14 -20.76
C THR A 219 26.05 0.44 -19.51
N VAL A 220 26.82 0.51 -18.42
CA VAL A 220 26.46 -0.11 -17.14
C VAL A 220 25.88 0.94 -16.19
N ASP A 221 24.74 0.60 -15.62
CA ASP A 221 24.02 1.33 -14.59
C ASP A 221 23.89 0.41 -13.35
N LYS A 222 23.76 0.98 -12.14
CA LYS A 222 23.63 0.19 -10.91
C LYS A 222 22.59 0.81 -9.98
N MET A 223 21.56 0.04 -9.65
CA MET A 223 20.40 0.54 -8.90
C MET A 223 20.08 -0.34 -7.70
N LEU A 224 19.64 0.26 -6.59
CA LEU A 224 19.08 -0.49 -5.47
C LEU A 224 17.67 -0.99 -5.85
N VAL A 225 17.28 -2.21 -5.47
CA VAL A 225 15.98 -2.81 -5.87
C VAL A 225 14.75 -1.96 -5.52
N ASP A 226 14.78 -1.26 -4.39
CA ASP A 226 13.74 -0.32 -3.93
C ASP A 226 13.74 1.00 -4.70
N ALA A 227 14.88 1.44 -5.23
CA ALA A 227 14.92 2.53 -6.20
C ALA A 227 14.46 2.06 -7.59
N MET A 228 14.75 0.80 -7.95
CA MET A 228 14.43 0.19 -9.25
C MET A 228 12.90 0.13 -9.48
N THR A 229 12.12 -0.31 -8.49
CA THR A 229 10.64 -0.31 -8.59
C THR A 229 10.08 1.07 -8.89
N THR A 230 10.61 2.13 -8.26
CA THR A 230 10.15 3.51 -8.55
C THR A 230 10.53 3.97 -9.95
N ARG A 231 11.72 3.61 -10.47
CA ARG A 231 12.15 3.94 -11.83
C ARG A 231 11.31 3.22 -12.90
N MET A 232 10.95 1.96 -12.68
CA MET A 232 10.08 1.19 -13.57
C MET A 232 8.69 1.83 -13.75
N VAL A 233 8.19 2.52 -12.71
CA VAL A 233 6.89 3.24 -12.76
C VAL A 233 7.03 4.66 -13.30
N LEU A 234 8.08 5.40 -12.90
CA LEU A 234 8.19 6.84 -13.12
C LEU A 234 9.01 7.23 -14.37
N LYS A 235 9.89 6.36 -14.84
CA LYS A 235 10.78 6.54 -16.01
C LYS A 235 10.98 5.21 -16.74
N PRO A 236 9.93 4.51 -17.18
CA PRO A 236 10.05 3.18 -17.77
C PRO A 236 10.99 3.13 -18.98
N GLU A 237 10.99 4.20 -19.78
CA GLU A 237 11.81 4.39 -20.97
C GLU A 237 13.31 4.46 -20.65
N SER A 238 13.69 4.69 -19.40
CA SER A 238 15.09 4.79 -18.95
C SER A 238 15.78 3.43 -18.67
N LEU A 239 15.12 2.31 -18.96
CA LEU A 239 15.57 0.94 -18.71
C LEU A 239 15.58 0.10 -20.00
N ASP A 240 16.38 -0.97 -20.03
CA ASP A 240 16.58 -1.83 -21.21
C ASP A 240 16.85 -3.29 -20.79
N THR A 241 18.10 -3.64 -20.50
CA THR A 241 18.46 -4.94 -19.92
C THR A 241 18.65 -4.78 -18.42
N ILE A 242 18.13 -5.70 -17.63
CA ILE A 242 18.12 -5.64 -16.17
C ILE A 242 18.66 -6.96 -15.64
N VAL A 243 19.67 -6.96 -14.76
CA VAL A 243 20.15 -8.18 -14.09
C VAL A 243 19.95 -8.09 -12.58
N ALA A 244 19.37 -9.14 -12.00
CA ALA A 244 18.94 -9.19 -10.61
C ALA A 244 19.06 -10.62 -10.03
N THR A 245 19.13 -10.72 -8.70
CA THR A 245 19.18 -12.00 -7.98
C THR A 245 17.80 -12.66 -7.90
N ASN A 246 17.77 -13.91 -7.47
CA ASN A 246 16.60 -14.79 -7.55
C ASN A 246 15.29 -14.16 -7.04
N LEU A 247 15.28 -13.63 -5.82
CA LEU A 247 14.11 -12.96 -5.23
C LEU A 247 13.85 -11.58 -5.85
N HIS A 248 14.89 -10.77 -6.05
CA HIS A 248 14.74 -9.41 -6.57
C HIS A 248 14.18 -9.41 -8.00
N ALA A 249 14.63 -10.34 -8.83
CA ALA A 249 14.19 -10.46 -10.21
C ALA A 249 12.74 -10.96 -10.32
N ASP A 250 12.32 -11.89 -9.45
CA ASP A 250 10.93 -12.37 -9.37
C ASP A 250 9.98 -11.17 -9.22
N ILE A 251 10.13 -10.43 -8.12
CA ILE A 251 9.30 -9.28 -7.74
C ILE A 251 9.33 -8.19 -8.81
N LEU A 252 10.51 -7.87 -9.37
CA LEU A 252 10.61 -6.86 -10.42
C LEU A 252 9.92 -7.31 -11.72
N SER A 253 9.99 -8.59 -12.08
CA SER A 253 9.35 -9.09 -13.30
C SER A 253 7.83 -9.22 -13.20
N ASP A 254 7.28 -9.53 -12.03
CA ASP A 254 5.82 -9.53 -11.80
C ASP A 254 5.27 -8.09 -11.85
N LEU A 255 6.01 -7.13 -11.28
CA LEU A 255 5.76 -5.71 -11.49
C LEU A 255 5.84 -5.34 -12.98
N ALA A 256 6.88 -5.79 -13.70
CA ALA A 256 7.04 -5.49 -15.12
C ALA A 256 5.87 -6.01 -15.97
N ALA A 257 5.45 -7.26 -15.76
CA ALA A 257 4.31 -7.87 -16.44
C ALA A 257 3.02 -7.06 -16.19
N SER A 258 2.79 -6.67 -14.93
CA SER A 258 1.67 -5.81 -14.54
C SER A 258 1.72 -4.44 -15.23
N LEU A 259 2.91 -3.82 -15.34
CA LEU A 259 3.11 -2.54 -16.03
C LEU A 259 2.98 -2.64 -17.55
N ALA A 260 3.19 -3.82 -18.16
CA ALA A 260 3.00 -4.05 -19.59
C ALA A 260 1.54 -4.30 -19.98
N GLY A 261 0.65 -4.53 -19.02
CA GLY A 261 -0.81 -4.62 -19.21
C GLY A 261 -1.47 -5.74 -18.39
N SER A 262 -0.82 -6.90 -18.28
CA SER A 262 -1.32 -8.05 -17.49
C SER A 262 -0.20 -9.04 -17.17
N ILE A 263 -0.31 -9.76 -16.06
CA ILE A 263 0.54 -10.94 -15.81
C ILE A 263 0.33 -12.04 -16.87
N GLY A 264 -0.86 -12.08 -17.49
CA GLY A 264 -1.25 -13.01 -18.55
C GLY A 264 -0.56 -12.82 -19.90
N ILE A 265 0.30 -11.81 -20.08
CA ILE A 265 1.09 -11.61 -21.31
C ILE A 265 2.58 -11.92 -21.16
N ALA A 266 3.10 -12.15 -19.95
CA ALA A 266 4.55 -12.20 -19.72
C ALA A 266 5.14 -13.63 -19.80
N PRO A 267 6.16 -13.86 -20.65
CA PRO A 267 6.82 -15.17 -20.80
C PRO A 267 7.95 -15.37 -19.78
N THR A 268 8.46 -16.60 -19.69
CA THR A 268 9.71 -16.91 -19.00
C THR A 268 10.48 -18.05 -19.67
N SER A 269 11.80 -17.87 -19.77
CA SER A 269 12.74 -18.87 -20.29
C SER A 269 13.77 -19.22 -19.21
N ASN A 270 13.67 -20.40 -18.62
CA ASN A 270 14.70 -20.98 -17.74
C ASN A 270 15.76 -21.64 -18.63
N LEU A 271 16.78 -20.86 -18.99
CA LEU A 271 17.82 -21.30 -19.90
C LEU A 271 18.96 -21.98 -19.14
N ASP A 272 19.45 -23.09 -19.69
CA ASP A 272 20.86 -23.51 -19.57
C ASP A 272 21.64 -22.93 -20.76
N PRO A 273 22.45 -21.87 -20.59
CA PRO A 273 23.28 -21.32 -21.66
C PRO A 273 24.32 -22.28 -22.23
N THR A 274 24.66 -23.38 -21.54
CA THR A 274 25.67 -24.34 -21.99
C THR A 274 25.14 -25.35 -23.01
N ARG A 275 23.81 -25.56 -23.07
CA ARG A 275 23.14 -26.60 -23.88
C ARG A 275 23.48 -28.04 -23.45
N GLU A 276 23.95 -28.26 -22.22
CA GLU A 276 24.13 -29.61 -21.66
C GLU A 276 22.77 -30.23 -21.29
N TYR A 277 21.80 -29.40 -20.88
CA TYR A 277 20.46 -29.80 -20.48
C TYR A 277 19.37 -29.05 -21.26
N PRO A 278 18.15 -29.62 -21.38
CA PRO A 278 17.03 -28.91 -22.00
C PRO A 278 16.62 -27.70 -21.16
N SER A 279 16.50 -26.54 -21.80
CA SER A 279 15.90 -25.34 -21.21
C SER A 279 14.38 -25.50 -21.04
N MET A 280 13.82 -24.84 -20.03
CA MET A 280 12.39 -24.90 -19.71
C MET A 280 11.68 -23.56 -19.91
N PHE A 281 10.63 -23.58 -20.71
CA PHE A 281 9.84 -22.41 -21.09
C PHE A 281 8.50 -22.46 -20.36
N GLU A 282 8.28 -21.52 -19.45
CA GLU A 282 7.10 -21.41 -18.59
C GLU A 282 6.48 -20.00 -18.72
N PRO A 283 5.16 -19.81 -18.73
CA PRO A 283 4.55 -18.49 -18.58
C PRO A 283 4.64 -18.02 -17.11
N ILE A 284 4.64 -16.70 -16.85
CA ILE A 284 4.79 -16.17 -15.47
C ILE A 284 3.55 -16.45 -14.58
N HIS A 285 2.37 -16.59 -15.17
CA HIS A 285 1.11 -16.67 -14.41
C HIS A 285 1.05 -17.89 -13.45
N GLY A 286 0.55 -17.68 -12.24
CA GLY A 286 0.26 -18.75 -11.29
C GLY A 286 -0.93 -19.63 -11.73
N SER A 287 -1.22 -20.69 -10.96
CA SER A 287 -2.21 -21.71 -11.32
C SER A 287 -3.66 -21.20 -11.49
N ALA A 288 -4.03 -20.03 -10.96
CA ALA A 288 -5.34 -19.36 -11.17
C ALA A 288 -6.58 -20.29 -11.05
N PHE A 289 -6.72 -20.91 -9.88
CA PHE A 289 -7.81 -21.87 -9.59
C PHE A 289 -9.22 -21.28 -9.65
N ASP A 290 -9.33 -19.97 -9.48
CA ASP A 290 -10.56 -19.17 -9.59
C ASP A 290 -11.15 -19.13 -11.01
N ILE A 291 -10.34 -19.38 -12.05
CA ILE A 291 -10.78 -19.43 -13.46
C ILE A 291 -10.49 -20.77 -14.16
N THR A 292 -9.94 -21.75 -13.44
CA THR A 292 -9.52 -23.04 -14.00
C THR A 292 -10.69 -23.81 -14.61
N GLY A 293 -10.55 -24.19 -15.90
CA GLY A 293 -11.57 -24.94 -16.64
C GLY A 293 -12.77 -24.10 -17.09
N MET A 294 -12.78 -22.79 -16.85
CA MET A 294 -13.81 -21.88 -17.33
C MET A 294 -13.59 -21.44 -18.80
N GLY A 295 -12.45 -21.74 -19.41
CA GLY A 295 -12.15 -21.36 -20.79
C GLY A 295 -11.92 -19.86 -20.99
N ILE A 296 -11.49 -19.15 -19.95
CA ILE A 296 -11.25 -17.69 -19.96
C ILE A 296 -9.81 -17.29 -19.58
N SER A 297 -8.91 -18.27 -19.43
CA SER A 297 -7.48 -18.04 -19.16
C SER A 297 -6.81 -17.26 -20.30
N ASN A 298 -5.84 -16.41 -20.01
CA ASN A 298 -5.10 -15.70 -21.05
C ASN A 298 -3.96 -16.58 -21.63
N PRO A 299 -4.01 -16.99 -22.92
CA PRO A 299 -2.95 -17.82 -23.51
C PRO A 299 -1.76 -17.00 -24.04
N VAL A 300 -1.80 -15.66 -24.00
CA VAL A 300 -0.81 -14.78 -24.67
C VAL A 300 0.60 -14.97 -24.10
N ALA A 301 0.76 -15.03 -22.77
CA ALA A 301 2.03 -15.38 -22.13
C ALA A 301 2.58 -16.72 -22.62
N THR A 302 1.70 -17.71 -22.82
CA THR A 302 2.08 -19.05 -23.29
C THR A 302 2.47 -19.04 -24.78
N PHE A 303 1.84 -18.20 -25.61
CA PHE A 303 2.26 -18.01 -27.02
C PHE A 303 3.61 -17.28 -27.14
N TRP A 304 3.90 -16.28 -26.29
CA TRP A 304 5.24 -15.67 -26.27
C TRP A 304 6.28 -16.67 -25.72
N THR A 305 5.98 -17.40 -24.65
CA THR A 305 6.81 -18.48 -24.11
C THR A 305 7.16 -19.53 -25.18
N ALA A 306 6.17 -19.92 -26.00
CA ALA A 306 6.38 -20.79 -27.17
C ALA A 306 7.26 -20.16 -28.26
N ALA A 307 7.19 -18.84 -28.47
CA ALA A 307 8.06 -18.13 -29.41
C ALA A 307 9.52 -18.05 -28.91
N GLU A 308 9.74 -17.82 -27.61
CA GLU A 308 11.09 -17.89 -27.00
C GLU A 308 11.69 -19.30 -27.14
N MET A 309 10.89 -20.35 -26.93
CA MET A 309 11.29 -21.74 -27.17
C MET A 309 11.70 -21.98 -28.64
N LEU A 310 10.92 -21.50 -29.62
CA LEU A 310 11.26 -21.62 -31.03
C LEU A 310 12.58 -20.90 -31.39
N ALA A 311 12.79 -19.69 -30.87
CA ALA A 311 14.05 -18.96 -31.06
C ALA A 311 15.22 -19.73 -30.45
N TRP A 312 15.05 -20.31 -29.25
CA TRP A 312 16.06 -21.14 -28.59
C TRP A 312 16.45 -22.40 -29.38
N LEU A 313 15.48 -23.07 -30.00
CA LEU A 313 15.69 -24.25 -30.85
C LEU A 313 16.36 -23.93 -32.20
N GLY A 314 16.34 -22.65 -32.60
CA GLY A 314 16.91 -22.13 -33.84
C GLY A 314 15.88 -21.78 -34.93
N GLU A 315 14.58 -21.94 -34.66
CA GLU A 315 13.47 -21.64 -35.57
C GLU A 315 13.04 -20.16 -35.45
N GLU A 316 14.02 -19.27 -35.56
CA GLU A 316 13.92 -17.82 -35.31
C GLU A 316 12.83 -17.11 -36.13
N GLU A 317 12.67 -17.46 -37.41
CA GLU A 317 11.60 -16.90 -38.25
C GLU A 317 10.20 -17.38 -37.85
N ALA A 318 10.09 -18.59 -37.29
CA ALA A 318 8.82 -19.12 -36.78
C ALA A 318 8.43 -18.45 -35.44
N SER A 319 9.42 -18.18 -34.58
CA SER A 319 9.26 -17.38 -33.36
C SER A 319 8.68 -15.99 -33.67
N LYS A 320 9.30 -15.25 -34.61
CA LYS A 320 8.80 -13.95 -35.09
C LYS A 320 7.38 -14.05 -35.63
N GLN A 321 7.11 -15.05 -36.47
CA GLN A 321 5.80 -15.21 -37.09
C GLN A 321 4.71 -15.47 -36.04
N LEU A 322 5.01 -16.25 -35.01
CA LEU A 322 4.08 -16.49 -33.90
C LEU A 322 3.79 -15.18 -33.15
N LEU A 323 4.81 -14.40 -32.77
CA LEU A 323 4.62 -13.10 -32.10
C LEU A 323 3.85 -12.09 -32.94
N VAL A 324 4.14 -12.00 -34.25
CA VAL A 324 3.37 -11.14 -35.17
C VAL A 324 1.91 -11.60 -35.27
N CYS A 325 1.64 -12.91 -35.29
CA CYS A 325 0.27 -13.43 -35.24
C CYS A 325 -0.44 -13.09 -33.93
N VAL A 326 0.23 -13.16 -32.78
CA VAL A 326 -0.34 -12.80 -31.47
C VAL A 326 -0.64 -11.30 -31.39
N GLU A 327 0.33 -10.43 -31.73
CA GLU A 327 0.11 -8.98 -31.77
C GLU A 327 -1.02 -8.58 -32.72
N ASN A 328 -1.11 -9.20 -33.90
CA ASN A 328 -2.19 -8.90 -34.85
C ASN A 328 -3.57 -9.34 -34.33
N VAL A 329 -3.66 -10.31 -33.43
CA VAL A 329 -4.90 -10.77 -32.79
C VAL A 329 -5.29 -9.81 -31.66
N CYS A 330 -4.32 -9.35 -30.87
CA CYS A 330 -4.52 -8.27 -29.89
C CYS A 330 -4.97 -6.95 -30.57
N GLU A 331 -4.32 -6.56 -31.66
CA GLU A 331 -4.64 -5.37 -32.49
C GLU A 331 -6.02 -5.45 -33.15
N GLN A 332 -6.60 -6.65 -33.30
CA GLN A 332 -7.98 -6.87 -33.73
C GLN A 332 -9.01 -6.86 -32.57
N GLY A 333 -8.58 -6.57 -31.34
CA GLY A 333 -9.45 -6.56 -30.15
C GLY A 333 -9.89 -7.94 -29.67
N VAL A 334 -9.27 -9.02 -30.17
CA VAL A 334 -9.56 -10.40 -29.74
C VAL A 334 -8.77 -10.70 -28.47
N LEU A 335 -9.21 -10.06 -27.39
CA LEU A 335 -8.53 -9.99 -26.09
C LEU A 335 -9.34 -10.74 -25.02
N THR A 336 -8.64 -11.35 -24.06
CA THR A 336 -9.23 -11.91 -22.84
C THR A 336 -9.60 -10.81 -21.83
N ARG A 337 -10.34 -11.17 -20.78
CA ARG A 337 -10.90 -10.21 -19.79
C ARG A 337 -9.85 -9.41 -19.02
N ASP A 338 -8.71 -10.01 -18.73
CA ASP A 338 -7.56 -9.35 -18.09
C ASP A 338 -6.86 -8.32 -19.00
N LEU A 339 -7.11 -8.39 -20.31
CA LEU A 339 -6.71 -7.40 -21.32
C LEU A 339 -7.89 -6.52 -21.77
N GLY A 340 -8.97 -6.44 -20.99
CA GLY A 340 -10.14 -5.60 -21.26
C GLY A 340 -11.11 -6.11 -22.34
N GLY A 341 -10.87 -7.31 -22.90
CA GLY A 341 -11.74 -7.90 -23.91
C GLY A 341 -12.74 -8.93 -23.36
N ASN A 342 -13.42 -9.62 -24.28
CA ASN A 342 -14.45 -10.63 -23.96
C ASN A 342 -14.19 -12.01 -24.61
N ALA A 343 -13.01 -12.22 -25.21
CA ALA A 343 -12.68 -13.50 -25.84
C ALA A 343 -12.36 -14.59 -24.79
N THR A 344 -12.75 -15.82 -25.11
CA THR A 344 -12.34 -17.05 -24.42
C THR A 344 -10.92 -17.47 -24.83
N THR A 345 -10.25 -18.29 -24.02
CA THR A 345 -8.94 -18.91 -24.35
C THR A 345 -8.96 -19.53 -25.73
N LYS A 346 -10.06 -20.22 -26.06
CA LYS A 346 -10.26 -20.86 -27.37
C LYS A 346 -10.41 -19.84 -28.49
N GLN A 347 -11.17 -18.76 -28.32
CA GLN A 347 -11.33 -17.73 -29.36
C GLN A 347 -10.02 -17.02 -29.69
N VAL A 348 -9.18 -16.71 -28.69
CA VAL A 348 -7.84 -16.15 -28.93
C VAL A 348 -6.97 -17.17 -29.66
N THR A 349 -6.98 -18.44 -29.25
CA THR A 349 -6.23 -19.53 -29.90
C THR A 349 -6.68 -19.77 -31.35
N ASP A 350 -7.98 -19.79 -31.60
CA ASP A 350 -8.59 -19.95 -32.93
C ASP A 350 -8.29 -18.74 -33.85
N ALA A 351 -7.95 -17.57 -33.28
CA ALA A 351 -7.57 -16.37 -34.01
C ALA A 351 -6.06 -16.31 -34.33
N VAL A 352 -5.19 -16.87 -33.47
CA VAL A 352 -3.74 -17.00 -33.70
C VAL A 352 -3.47 -18.07 -34.76
N ARG A 353 -3.77 -17.74 -36.02
CA ARG A 353 -3.59 -18.62 -37.20
C ARG A 353 -2.48 -18.09 -38.10
N PRO A 354 -1.30 -18.73 -38.10
CA PRO A 354 -0.24 -18.42 -39.05
C PRO A 354 -0.71 -18.52 -40.49
N SER A 355 -0.34 -17.56 -41.32
CA SER A 355 -0.67 -17.54 -42.75
C SER A 355 0.60 -17.61 -43.60
N LYS A 356 0.53 -18.30 -44.74
CA LYS A 356 1.65 -18.39 -45.71
C LYS A 356 2.01 -17.06 -46.40
N ARG A 357 1.27 -15.99 -46.13
CA ARG A 357 1.43 -14.65 -46.74
C ARG A 357 1.10 -13.54 -45.75
N ALA A 358 1.78 -13.53 -44.60
CA ALA A 358 1.94 -12.29 -43.85
C ALA A 358 2.71 -11.29 -44.73
N ARG A 359 2.00 -10.35 -45.36
CA ARG A 359 2.64 -9.24 -46.07
C ARG A 359 3.26 -8.33 -45.01
N ILE A 360 4.59 -8.33 -44.91
CA ILE A 360 5.33 -7.24 -44.26
C ILE A 360 5.10 -6.00 -45.13
N SER A 361 4.15 -5.16 -44.73
CA SER A 361 3.78 -3.95 -45.47
C SER A 361 4.79 -2.84 -45.18
N SER A 362 5.82 -2.75 -46.00
CA SER A 362 6.56 -1.51 -46.18
C SER A 362 5.61 -0.45 -46.73
N ASP A 363 5.26 0.56 -45.94
CA ASP A 363 5.10 1.94 -46.39
C ASP A 363 4.93 2.93 -45.21
N SER A 364 6.01 3.64 -44.91
CA SER A 364 6.23 4.48 -43.71
C SER A 364 5.69 5.93 -43.78
N GLY A 365 5.77 6.66 -42.67
CA GLY A 365 5.67 8.12 -42.63
C GLY A 365 6.22 8.68 -41.31
N ASN A 366 7.34 9.41 -41.37
CA ASN A 366 8.14 9.95 -40.26
C ASN A 366 7.57 9.85 -38.82
N GLY A 367 8.04 8.83 -38.10
CA GLY A 367 7.89 8.63 -36.65
C GLY A 367 8.74 7.43 -36.24
N SER A 368 9.47 7.52 -35.12
CA SER A 368 10.40 6.47 -34.69
C SER A 368 9.66 5.34 -33.98
N ALA A 369 9.58 4.16 -34.62
CA ALA A 369 9.16 2.91 -34.01
C ALA A 369 10.21 1.82 -34.31
N THR A 370 10.57 1.04 -33.29
CA THR A 370 11.69 0.10 -33.37
C THR A 370 11.17 -1.32 -33.61
N PRO A 371 11.56 -2.01 -34.71
CA PRO A 371 11.16 -3.40 -34.92
C PRO A 371 11.96 -4.35 -34.01
N LEU A 372 11.36 -5.51 -33.69
CA LEU A 372 11.93 -6.60 -32.89
C LEU A 372 13.41 -6.86 -33.23
N THR A 373 14.28 -6.55 -32.28
CA THR A 373 15.75 -6.64 -32.42
C THR A 373 16.42 -7.25 -31.19
N SER A 374 15.78 -8.27 -30.61
CA SER A 374 16.49 -9.31 -29.87
C SER A 374 17.15 -10.28 -30.87
N LEU A 375 18.48 -10.48 -30.76
CA LEU A 375 19.26 -11.56 -31.37
C LEU A 375 19.48 -11.59 -32.92
N HIS A 376 19.85 -10.49 -33.58
CA HIS A 376 20.36 -10.55 -34.98
C HIS A 376 21.66 -9.74 -35.17
N ARG A 377 22.62 -10.07 -36.05
CA ARG A 377 23.08 -11.32 -36.71
C ARG A 377 24.51 -10.98 -37.23
N ALA A 378 25.31 -11.96 -37.66
CA ALA A 378 26.69 -11.67 -38.09
C ALA A 378 26.80 -10.74 -39.34
N ILE A 379 27.30 -9.52 -39.13
CA ILE A 379 28.04 -8.63 -40.06
C ILE A 379 27.34 -8.21 -41.41
N SER A 380 26.60 -7.07 -41.37
CA SER A 380 26.57 -5.93 -42.36
C SER A 380 26.22 -6.14 -43.88
N PRO A 381 25.92 -5.10 -44.70
CA PRO A 381 25.13 -3.85 -44.55
C PRO A 381 24.02 -3.66 -45.68
N PRO A 382 23.64 -2.48 -46.27
CA PRO A 382 22.33 -1.82 -45.96
C PRO A 382 21.46 -1.19 -47.12
N LEU A 383 20.31 -0.54 -46.75
CA LEU A 383 19.49 0.51 -47.48
C LEU A 383 18.38 0.08 -48.52
N PRO A 384 17.41 0.95 -48.98
CA PRO A 384 16.31 1.58 -48.19
C PRO A 384 14.93 1.86 -48.92
N ARG A 385 13.94 2.43 -48.17
CA ARG A 385 12.73 3.27 -48.55
C ARG A 385 11.36 2.61 -48.89
N GLY A 386 10.27 3.31 -48.50
CA GLY A 386 8.84 3.10 -48.86
C GLY A 386 7.86 3.88 -47.95
N SER A 387 6.75 4.43 -48.49
CA SER A 387 5.70 5.28 -47.86
C SER A 387 4.42 5.39 -48.74
N PRO A 388 3.14 5.53 -48.24
CA PRO A 388 2.63 5.53 -46.84
C PRO A 388 1.16 4.96 -46.57
N ARG A 389 0.74 4.86 -45.28
CA ARG A 389 -0.64 5.16 -44.74
C ARG A 389 -1.87 4.32 -45.23
N LEU A 390 -3.16 4.44 -44.85
CA LEU A 390 -4.08 5.17 -43.90
C LEU A 390 -5.37 4.26 -43.73
N ALA A 391 -6.51 4.45 -43.01
CA ALA A 391 -7.20 5.52 -42.25
C ALA A 391 -8.18 4.96 -41.15
N ASP A 392 -9.04 5.81 -40.58
CA ASP A 392 -9.92 5.65 -39.38
C ASP A 392 -11.36 5.10 -39.62
N GLY A 393 -12.10 4.80 -38.52
CA GLY A 393 -13.57 4.59 -38.48
C GLY A 393 -14.14 4.42 -37.05
N GLU A 394 -15.27 5.08 -36.73
CA GLU A 394 -15.86 5.16 -35.36
C GLU A 394 -16.88 4.04 -35.01
N LEU A 395 -17.24 3.93 -33.73
CA LEU A 395 -18.16 2.92 -33.17
C LEU A 395 -19.32 3.53 -32.36
N THR A 396 -20.40 2.77 -32.18
CA THR A 396 -21.62 3.16 -31.44
C THR A 396 -21.97 2.19 -30.29
N ASN A 397 -22.50 2.72 -29.19
CA ASN A 397 -22.79 1.96 -27.96
C ASN A 397 -23.99 0.99 -28.04
N GLY A 398 -23.96 -0.05 -27.19
CA GLY A 398 -25.10 -0.91 -26.84
C GLY A 398 -25.10 -1.25 -25.32
N PRO A 399 -26.22 -1.72 -24.73
CA PRO A 399 -26.39 -1.79 -23.27
C PRO A 399 -26.36 -3.22 -22.68
N ASP A 400 -26.03 -3.36 -21.38
CA ASP A 400 -26.88 -4.11 -20.41
C ASP A 400 -26.41 -4.07 -18.93
N GLY A 401 -27.22 -3.42 -18.08
CA GLY A 401 -28.02 -4.15 -17.09
C GLY A 401 -27.47 -4.55 -15.71
N THR A 402 -26.19 -4.92 -15.53
CA THR A 402 -25.75 -5.56 -14.25
C THR A 402 -25.13 -4.59 -13.23
N ALA A 403 -25.60 -4.62 -11.99
CA ALA A 403 -25.02 -3.83 -10.89
C ALA A 403 -23.61 -4.31 -10.49
N PRO A 404 -22.66 -3.38 -10.20
CA PRO A 404 -21.26 -3.73 -9.91
C PRO A 404 -21.05 -4.34 -8.52
N PRO A 405 -19.98 -5.12 -8.32
CA PRO A 405 -19.60 -5.68 -7.01
C PRO A 405 -19.11 -4.61 -6.04
N ALA A 406 -19.27 -4.87 -4.73
CA ALA A 406 -18.94 -3.93 -3.65
C ALA A 406 -17.45 -3.53 -3.62
N GLN A 407 -17.18 -2.22 -3.57
CA GLN A 407 -15.83 -1.66 -3.50
C GLN A 407 -15.32 -1.62 -2.05
N PHE A 408 -14.26 -2.38 -1.77
CA PHE A 408 -13.61 -2.39 -0.45
C PHE A 408 -12.43 -1.41 -0.39
N ILE A 409 -12.51 -0.42 0.50
CA ILE A 409 -11.55 0.68 0.65
C ILE A 409 -10.78 0.52 1.98
N ASN A 410 -9.45 0.58 1.92
CA ASN A 410 -8.58 0.57 3.11
C ASN A 410 -8.80 1.81 3.99
N SER A 411 -8.40 1.75 5.25
CA SER A 411 -8.61 2.86 6.17
C SER A 411 -7.94 4.17 5.72
N PRO A 412 -8.64 5.32 5.79
CA PRO A 412 -8.04 6.63 5.53
C PRO A 412 -7.09 7.10 6.66
N VAL A 413 -6.97 6.32 7.73
CA VAL A 413 -6.12 6.59 8.90
C VAL A 413 -5.22 5.38 9.13
N GLN A 414 -3.91 5.59 9.08
CA GLN A 414 -2.91 4.58 9.42
C GLN A 414 -2.49 4.72 10.89
N LEU A 415 -2.21 3.60 11.55
CA LEU A 415 -1.51 3.63 12.84
C LEU A 415 0.00 3.71 12.63
N THR A 416 0.70 4.33 13.57
CA THR A 416 2.18 4.31 13.56
C THR A 416 2.72 2.92 13.83
N HIS A 417 3.86 2.59 13.22
CA HIS A 417 4.60 1.37 13.47
C HIS A 417 5.14 1.35 14.91
N ILE A 418 5.01 0.21 15.60
CA ILE A 418 5.54 0.00 16.95
C ILE A 418 6.76 -0.92 16.89
N ARG A 419 7.94 -0.44 17.31
CA ARG A 419 9.20 -1.18 17.20
C ARG A 419 9.17 -2.54 17.90
N ASP A 420 8.64 -2.57 19.11
CA ASP A 420 8.73 -3.75 19.99
C ASP A 420 7.44 -4.60 19.99
N LEU A 421 6.67 -4.58 18.89
CA LEU A 421 5.54 -5.50 18.66
C LEU A 421 5.86 -6.48 17.50
N PRO A 422 5.31 -7.71 17.53
CA PRO A 422 5.42 -8.66 16.43
C PRO A 422 4.92 -8.08 15.10
N ASN A 423 5.57 -8.45 13.99
CA ASN A 423 5.28 -7.93 12.64
C ASN A 423 3.77 -7.99 12.27
N GLY A 424 3.05 -9.02 12.69
CA GLY A 424 1.61 -9.16 12.46
C GLY A 424 0.70 -8.09 13.10
N ASN A 425 1.21 -7.32 14.08
CA ASN A 425 0.51 -6.15 14.64
C ASN A 425 0.91 -4.84 13.93
N ASN A 426 1.90 -4.86 13.02
CA ASN A 426 2.41 -3.70 12.28
C ASN A 426 2.06 -3.71 10.78
N VAL A 427 1.17 -4.61 10.34
CA VAL A 427 0.62 -4.60 8.97
C VAL A 427 -0.09 -3.28 8.70
N ASP A 428 0.13 -2.71 7.51
CA ASP A 428 -0.36 -1.41 7.02
C ASP A 428 0.08 -0.16 7.85
N THR A 429 1.00 -0.32 8.81
CA THR A 429 1.44 0.79 9.67
C THR A 429 2.51 1.67 9.06
N ILE A 430 2.66 2.90 9.58
CA ILE A 430 3.53 3.94 9.02
C ILE A 430 4.60 4.43 10.00
N ARG A 431 5.81 4.73 9.50
CA ARG A 431 6.93 5.36 10.22
C ARG A 431 7.14 6.80 9.75
N LEU A 432 7.84 7.61 10.54
CA LEU A 432 8.11 9.00 10.15
C LEU A 432 9.00 9.10 8.88
N HIS A 433 9.92 8.15 8.68
CA HIS A 433 10.69 8.07 7.43
C HIS A 433 9.85 7.69 6.20
N ASP A 434 8.75 6.94 6.35
CA ASP A 434 7.84 6.63 5.23
C ASP A 434 7.03 7.86 4.77
N ILE A 435 7.18 8.99 5.48
CA ILE A 435 6.57 10.29 5.17
C ILE A 435 7.64 11.30 4.71
N LEU A 436 8.81 11.34 5.37
CA LEU A 436 9.82 12.38 5.16
C LEU A 436 11.01 11.98 4.29
N ARG A 437 11.22 10.68 4.02
CA ARG A 437 12.35 10.16 3.22
C ARG A 437 12.08 10.14 1.71
N ASP A 438 11.07 10.86 1.24
CA ASP A 438 10.79 11.06 -0.19
C ASP A 438 11.67 12.19 -0.73
N PRO A 439 12.59 11.92 -1.68
CA PRO A 439 13.55 12.91 -2.16
C PRO A 439 12.92 14.04 -2.99
N MET A 440 11.63 13.95 -3.34
CA MET A 440 10.91 15.01 -4.04
C MET A 440 10.40 16.12 -3.11
N ILE A 441 10.50 15.98 -1.78
CA ILE A 441 10.08 17.02 -0.83
C ILE A 441 11.01 18.22 -0.94
N ARG A 442 10.48 19.33 -1.48
CA ARG A 442 11.19 20.61 -1.62
C ARG A 442 11.13 21.43 -0.33
N GLU A 443 10.02 21.33 0.39
CA GLU A 443 9.68 22.18 1.53
C GLU A 443 8.71 21.44 2.47
N CYS A 444 8.98 21.49 3.78
CA CYS A 444 8.21 20.79 4.81
C CYS A 444 7.86 21.75 5.95
N TRP A 445 6.57 21.98 6.16
CA TRP A 445 6.06 22.75 7.30
C TRP A 445 5.57 21.79 8.38
N GLN A 446 6.32 21.72 9.49
CA GLN A 446 6.04 20.81 10.60
C GLN A 446 5.47 21.58 11.79
N PHE A 447 4.21 21.33 12.10
CA PHE A 447 3.50 21.88 13.25
C PHE A 447 3.52 20.84 14.38
N ASN A 448 4.02 21.20 15.56
CA ASN A 448 4.01 20.29 16.71
C ASN A 448 4.06 20.97 18.08
N PHE A 449 3.94 20.17 19.14
CA PHE A 449 4.08 20.59 20.54
C PHE A 449 5.52 20.45 21.04
N LEU A 450 6.09 19.25 20.93
CA LEU A 450 7.48 18.96 21.27
C LEU A 450 8.29 18.63 20.02
N PHE A 451 9.53 19.10 20.00
CA PHE A 451 10.49 18.92 18.92
C PHE A 451 11.85 18.48 19.46
N ASP A 452 12.38 17.42 18.87
CA ASP A 452 13.79 17.18 18.73
C ASP A 452 14.14 17.36 17.24
N VAL A 453 14.88 18.43 16.93
CA VAL A 453 15.15 18.85 15.55
C VAL A 453 16.18 17.93 14.89
N ASP A 454 17.10 17.32 15.65
CA ASP A 454 18.02 16.31 15.10
C ASP A 454 17.27 15.04 14.71
N PHE A 455 16.38 14.57 15.58
CA PHE A 455 15.50 13.43 15.27
C PHE A 455 14.68 13.70 13.99
N LEU A 456 14.07 14.89 13.87
CA LEU A 456 13.32 15.30 12.68
C LEU A 456 14.21 15.34 11.42
N MET A 457 15.36 16.01 11.47
CA MET A 457 16.27 16.12 10.32
C MET A 457 16.88 14.77 9.91
N ALA A 458 16.97 13.81 10.83
CA ALA A 458 17.40 12.44 10.55
C ALA A 458 16.32 11.54 9.90
N GLN A 459 15.07 12.01 9.74
CA GLN A 459 14.02 11.26 9.02
C GLN A 459 13.92 11.61 7.52
N PHE A 460 14.50 12.75 7.11
CA PHE A 460 14.63 13.09 5.70
C PHE A 460 15.67 12.20 5.01
N ASP A 461 15.59 12.11 3.68
CA ASP A 461 16.61 11.39 2.92
C ASP A 461 17.98 12.09 3.01
N GLU A 462 19.04 11.30 3.17
CA GLU A 462 20.37 11.80 3.53
C GLU A 462 21.02 12.64 2.42
N ASP A 463 20.74 12.35 1.15
CA ASP A 463 21.33 13.05 0.02
C ASP A 463 20.68 14.42 -0.22
N VAL A 464 19.42 14.61 0.18
CA VAL A 464 18.66 15.87 -0.05
C VAL A 464 18.27 16.64 1.21
N ARG A 465 18.44 16.11 2.43
CA ARG A 465 18.03 16.76 3.70
C ARG A 465 18.51 18.21 3.90
N ALA A 466 19.63 18.60 3.27
CA ALA A 466 20.18 19.96 3.32
C ALA A 466 19.54 20.93 2.31
N LEU A 467 18.81 20.41 1.32
CA LEU A 467 18.11 21.16 0.27
C LEU A 467 16.65 21.44 0.65
N VAL A 468 16.03 20.54 1.44
CA VAL A 468 14.63 20.67 1.90
C VAL A 468 14.49 21.91 2.78
N LYS A 469 13.57 22.82 2.44
CA LYS A 469 13.24 23.98 3.30
C LYS A 469 12.32 23.54 4.44
N VAL A 470 12.81 23.46 5.67
CA VAL A 470 12.02 22.98 6.82
C VAL A 470 11.55 24.15 7.68
N LYS A 471 10.26 24.18 8.05
CA LYS A 471 9.69 25.15 8.99
C LYS A 471 9.19 24.43 10.25
N VAL A 472 9.73 24.79 11.41
CA VAL A 472 9.39 24.22 12.72
C VAL A 472 8.40 25.15 13.42
N VAL A 473 7.11 24.81 13.40
CA VAL A 473 6.03 25.64 13.98
C VAL A 473 5.68 25.12 15.38
N HIS A 474 5.94 25.93 16.41
CA HIS A 474 5.83 25.54 17.82
C HIS A 474 5.28 26.66 18.73
N GLY A 475 4.79 26.30 19.92
CA GLY A 475 4.12 27.24 20.86
C GLY A 475 4.99 27.86 21.95
N SER A 476 6.30 27.62 21.96
CA SER A 476 7.20 28.06 23.04
C SER A 476 7.50 29.55 22.91
N TRP A 477 6.55 30.39 23.33
CA TRP A 477 6.50 31.79 22.91
C TRP A 477 7.37 32.76 23.72
N ARG A 478 7.60 32.47 25.01
CA ARG A 478 8.48 33.24 25.89
C ARG A 478 9.94 33.04 25.46
N ARG A 479 10.75 34.10 25.39
CA ARG A 479 12.13 34.02 24.86
C ARG A 479 13.04 33.19 25.77
N GLU A 480 12.87 33.40 27.05
CA GLU A 480 13.50 32.74 28.19
C GLU A 480 12.95 31.34 28.52
N ASP A 481 12.10 30.74 27.68
CA ASP A 481 11.65 29.35 27.84
C ASP A 481 12.74 28.36 27.36
N SER A 482 13.15 27.44 28.24
CA SER A 482 14.20 26.45 27.91
C SER A 482 13.89 25.57 26.70
N ASN A 483 12.62 25.25 26.42
CA ASN A 483 12.24 24.51 25.22
C ASN A 483 12.33 25.38 23.97
N ARG A 484 12.03 26.69 24.08
CA ARG A 484 12.25 27.63 22.97
C ARG A 484 13.74 27.74 22.66
N ILE A 485 14.57 27.99 23.67
CA ILE A 485 16.02 28.12 23.52
C ILE A 485 16.59 26.85 22.87
N ARG A 486 16.21 25.66 23.34
CA ARG A 486 16.60 24.38 22.72
C ARG A 486 16.13 24.27 21.26
N ILE A 487 14.91 24.67 20.92
CA ILE A 487 14.42 24.63 19.53
C ILE A 487 15.20 25.62 18.65
N GLU A 488 15.42 26.85 19.09
CA GLU A 488 16.15 27.87 18.32
C GLU A 488 17.64 27.49 18.15
N GLU A 489 18.29 26.97 19.19
CA GLU A 489 19.65 26.39 19.14
C GLU A 489 19.71 25.19 18.19
N THR A 490 18.82 24.21 18.36
CA THR A 490 18.88 22.97 17.57
C THR A 490 18.58 23.22 16.08
N CYS A 491 17.69 24.16 15.74
CA CYS A 491 17.47 24.67 14.38
C CYS A 491 18.71 25.40 13.83
N SER A 492 19.42 26.19 14.64
CA SER A 492 20.57 27.01 14.17
C SER A 492 21.72 26.23 13.56
N ARG A 493 21.80 24.92 13.83
CA ARG A 493 22.80 24.00 13.24
C ARG A 493 22.47 23.59 11.80
N TYR A 494 21.26 23.89 11.31
CA TYR A 494 20.79 23.52 9.97
C TYR A 494 20.39 24.79 9.17
N PRO A 495 21.22 25.25 8.22
CA PRO A 495 20.96 26.49 7.46
C PRO A 495 19.64 26.53 6.66
N ASN A 496 19.01 25.36 6.45
CA ASN A 496 17.75 25.16 5.74
C ASN A 496 16.51 25.03 6.65
N VAL A 497 16.67 25.15 7.98
CA VAL A 497 15.59 25.06 8.98
C VAL A 497 15.27 26.44 9.56
N GLU A 498 13.99 26.81 9.64
CA GLU A 498 13.51 28.02 10.30
C GLU A 498 12.53 27.69 11.42
N SER A 499 12.69 28.32 12.59
CA SER A 499 11.72 28.22 13.69
C SER A 499 10.66 29.31 13.62
N ILE A 500 9.38 28.92 13.75
CA ILE A 500 8.21 29.79 13.67
C ILE A 500 7.39 29.64 14.96
N VAL A 501 7.40 30.71 15.76
CA VAL A 501 6.68 30.76 17.05
C VAL A 501 5.20 31.09 16.83
N ALA A 502 4.31 30.15 17.14
CA ALA A 502 2.85 30.34 17.15
C ALA A 502 2.43 31.46 18.13
N TYR A 503 1.29 32.11 17.89
CA TYR A 503 0.79 33.12 18.84
C TYR A 503 0.03 32.43 19.97
N MET A 504 0.34 32.79 21.21
CA MET A 504 -0.23 32.20 22.43
C MET A 504 -0.68 33.32 23.37
N PRO A 505 -1.84 33.96 23.10
CA PRO A 505 -2.37 35.02 23.97
C PRO A 505 -2.80 34.46 25.34
N GLU A 506 -3.35 33.25 25.33
CA GLU A 506 -4.08 32.72 26.47
C GLU A 506 -3.17 32.06 27.51
N PRO A 507 -3.29 32.42 28.81
CA PRO A 507 -2.60 31.71 29.87
C PRO A 507 -3.09 30.26 29.93
N PHE A 508 -2.15 29.32 30.12
CA PHE A 508 -2.39 27.86 30.08
C PHE A 508 -2.85 27.30 28.71
N GLY A 509 -2.86 28.12 27.66
CA GLY A 509 -3.00 27.66 26.28
C GLY A 509 -1.77 26.88 25.80
N THR A 510 -1.96 25.96 24.84
CA THR A 510 -0.87 25.16 24.24
C THR A 510 -0.95 25.16 22.71
N HIS A 511 0.19 25.19 22.02
CA HIS A 511 0.25 24.79 20.60
C HIS A 511 0.36 23.27 20.53
N HIS A 512 -0.77 22.59 20.49
CA HIS A 512 -0.83 21.13 20.60
C HIS A 512 -1.05 20.40 19.27
N SER A 513 -1.42 21.16 18.23
CA SER A 513 -1.60 20.75 16.84
C SER A 513 -0.40 20.02 16.25
N LYS A 514 -0.68 19.00 15.43
CA LYS A 514 0.30 18.03 14.92
C LYS A 514 0.03 17.72 13.46
N MET A 515 0.73 18.44 12.59
CA MET A 515 0.49 18.44 11.16
C MET A 515 1.80 18.62 10.40
N MET A 516 1.95 17.92 9.28
CA MET A 516 3.00 18.14 8.28
C MET A 516 2.33 18.65 7.00
N ILE A 517 2.90 19.67 6.37
CA ILE A 517 2.52 20.06 5.01
C ILE A 517 3.77 20.04 4.13
N LEU A 518 3.75 19.13 3.16
CA LEU A 518 4.84 18.87 2.24
C LEU A 518 4.54 19.51 0.89
N LEU A 519 5.47 20.30 0.36
CA LEU A 519 5.44 20.82 -1.01
C LEU A 519 6.62 20.23 -1.78
N ARG A 520 6.37 19.77 -3.01
CA ARG A 520 7.30 18.91 -3.75
C ARG A 520 7.89 19.58 -5.00
N HIS A 521 8.91 18.93 -5.56
CA HIS A 521 9.56 19.31 -6.81
C HIS A 521 8.74 18.98 -8.08
N ASP A 522 7.72 18.12 -7.97
CA ASP A 522 6.79 17.74 -9.06
C ASP A 522 5.47 18.53 -9.05
N GLU A 523 5.45 19.69 -8.41
CA GLU A 523 4.27 20.57 -8.29
C GLU A 523 3.07 19.91 -7.59
N LEU A 524 3.35 18.96 -6.69
CA LEU A 524 2.38 18.31 -5.81
C LEU A 524 2.55 18.75 -4.34
N ALA A 525 1.45 18.78 -3.60
CA ALA A 525 1.42 19.01 -2.16
C ALA A 525 0.81 17.82 -1.41
N GLN A 526 1.16 17.63 -0.12
CA GLN A 526 0.49 16.67 0.77
C GLN A 526 0.24 17.31 2.15
N VAL A 527 -0.94 17.08 2.71
CA VAL A 527 -1.30 17.45 4.08
C VAL A 527 -1.37 16.17 4.91
N ILE A 528 -0.66 16.12 6.04
CA ILE A 528 -0.64 14.98 6.96
C ILE A 528 -1.02 15.48 8.35
N ILE A 529 -2.06 14.92 8.95
CA ILE A 529 -2.52 15.27 10.31
C ILE A 529 -2.36 14.03 11.19
N HIS A 530 -1.65 14.16 12.31
CA HIS A 530 -1.19 13.01 13.11
C HIS A 530 -1.26 13.29 14.62
N THR A 531 -1.07 12.28 15.46
CA THR A 531 -1.15 12.43 16.93
C THR A 531 0.20 12.49 17.63
N ALA A 532 1.28 12.13 16.93
CA ALA A 532 2.64 12.01 17.47
C ALA A 532 3.39 13.34 17.62
N ASN A 533 4.15 13.49 18.71
CA ASN A 533 5.14 14.55 18.87
C ASN A 533 6.38 14.33 17.97
N MET A 534 7.19 15.36 17.71
CA MET A 534 8.44 15.22 16.93
C MET A 534 9.61 14.78 17.82
N ILE A 535 9.47 13.64 18.50
CA ILE A 535 10.49 13.04 19.38
C ILE A 535 10.53 11.51 19.19
N PRO A 536 11.66 10.83 19.47
CA PRO A 536 11.79 9.38 19.24
C PRO A 536 10.75 8.52 19.96
N LEU A 537 10.40 8.85 21.22
CA LEU A 537 9.47 8.06 22.04
C LEU A 537 8.11 7.87 21.35
N ASP A 538 7.54 8.99 20.88
CA ASP A 538 6.23 9.05 20.23
C ASP A 538 6.13 8.22 18.94
N TRP A 539 7.25 7.99 18.24
CA TRP A 539 7.32 7.22 16.99
C TRP A 539 7.95 5.82 17.15
N THR A 540 8.30 5.42 18.38
CA THR A 540 8.91 4.11 18.66
C THR A 540 7.90 3.11 19.19
N ASN A 541 7.27 3.40 20.35
CA ASN A 541 6.46 2.42 21.10
C ASN A 541 5.12 2.94 21.62
N MET A 542 4.78 4.21 21.36
CA MET A 542 3.48 4.78 21.71
C MET A 542 2.48 4.56 20.56
N THR A 543 1.24 4.18 20.84
CA THR A 543 0.21 4.08 19.80
C THR A 543 -0.21 5.48 19.37
N GLN A 544 -0.01 5.79 18.08
CA GLN A 544 -0.39 7.04 17.39
C GLN A 544 -1.13 6.73 16.09
N ALA A 545 -1.80 7.74 15.52
CA ALA A 545 -2.34 7.69 14.16
C ALA A 545 -1.81 8.82 13.27
N ALA A 546 -1.89 8.62 11.95
CA ALA A 546 -1.71 9.61 10.91
C ALA A 546 -2.77 9.47 9.81
N TRP A 547 -3.45 10.56 9.49
CA TRP A 547 -4.22 10.75 8.26
C TRP A 547 -3.32 11.44 7.22
N ARG A 548 -3.40 11.01 5.96
CA ARG A 548 -2.68 11.62 4.83
C ARG A 548 -3.68 12.01 3.75
N SER A 549 -3.60 13.23 3.24
CA SER A 549 -4.28 13.58 2.00
C SER A 549 -3.70 12.77 0.83
N PRO A 550 -4.45 12.59 -0.27
CA PRO A 550 -3.86 12.32 -1.57
C PRO A 550 -2.83 13.40 -1.94
N LEU A 551 -1.98 13.12 -2.94
CA LEU A 551 -1.14 14.15 -3.53
C LEU A 551 -2.01 15.15 -4.29
N LEU A 552 -1.95 16.41 -3.88
CA LEU A 552 -2.74 17.53 -4.38
C LEU A 552 -1.97 18.21 -5.52
N PRO A 553 -2.48 18.28 -6.76
CA PRO A 553 -1.82 18.97 -7.86
C PRO A 553 -2.09 20.48 -7.84
N LEU A 554 -1.39 21.25 -8.67
CA LEU A 554 -1.79 22.65 -8.95
C LEU A 554 -3.16 22.72 -9.64
N GLN A 555 -3.90 23.79 -9.37
CA GLN A 555 -5.18 24.08 -10.05
C GLN A 555 -4.96 24.41 -11.52
N LYS A 556 -5.84 23.92 -12.39
CA LYS A 556 -5.81 24.23 -13.83
C LYS A 556 -6.35 25.64 -14.08
N ALA A 557 -5.67 26.42 -14.93
CA ALA A 557 -6.01 27.81 -15.19
C ALA A 557 -7.44 28.05 -15.73
N SER A 558 -8.10 27.02 -16.26
CA SER A 558 -9.48 27.06 -16.77
C SER A 558 -10.57 26.80 -15.71
N SER A 559 -10.22 26.44 -14.47
CA SER A 559 -11.19 26.13 -13.39
C SER A 559 -11.30 27.21 -12.31
N ALA A 560 -11.08 28.48 -12.67
CA ALA A 560 -11.20 29.63 -11.77
C ALA A 560 -12.67 30.06 -11.47
N GLY A 561 -13.61 29.11 -11.48
CA GLY A 561 -15.05 29.37 -11.41
C GLY A 561 -15.74 28.56 -10.31
N SER A 562 -16.33 29.28 -9.35
CA SER A 562 -17.24 28.79 -8.30
C SER A 562 -16.75 27.65 -7.40
N GLN A 563 -16.25 28.01 -6.21
CA GLN A 563 -16.27 27.12 -5.03
C GLN A 563 -16.89 27.84 -3.83
N THR A 564 -18.21 28.03 -3.89
CA THR A 564 -19.04 28.47 -2.75
C THR A 564 -19.67 27.31 -1.97
N ASP A 565 -19.24 26.07 -2.24
CA ASP A 565 -19.77 24.87 -1.57
C ASP A 565 -19.26 24.75 -0.12
N THR A 566 -20.08 25.21 0.82
CA THR A 566 -19.85 25.17 2.27
C THR A 566 -20.36 23.89 2.96
N LYS A 567 -20.83 22.90 2.19
CA LYS A 567 -21.35 21.62 2.70
C LYS A 567 -20.25 20.84 3.43
N VAL A 568 -20.59 20.23 4.57
CA VAL A 568 -19.65 19.36 5.30
C VAL A 568 -19.19 18.21 4.40
N GLY A 569 -17.88 17.97 4.35
CA GLY A 569 -17.25 16.95 3.50
C GLY A 569 -16.89 17.39 2.08
N SER A 570 -17.22 18.62 1.66
CA SER A 570 -16.71 19.15 0.39
C SER A 570 -15.21 19.46 0.47
N SER A 571 -14.48 19.22 -0.63
CA SER A 571 -13.07 19.61 -0.76
C SER A 571 -12.88 21.12 -0.66
N ALA A 572 -13.88 21.89 -1.11
CA ALA A 572 -13.92 23.36 -1.00
C ALA A 572 -13.95 23.80 0.46
N ARG A 573 -14.80 23.19 1.30
CA ARG A 573 -14.84 23.45 2.74
C ARG A 573 -13.56 23.02 3.44
N PHE A 574 -12.99 21.86 3.13
CA PHE A 574 -11.68 21.46 3.70
C PHE A 574 -10.57 22.47 3.36
N LYS A 575 -10.50 22.93 2.10
CA LYS A 575 -9.53 23.98 1.70
C LYS A 575 -9.79 25.30 2.43
N ARG A 576 -11.05 25.75 2.50
CA ARG A 576 -11.46 26.95 3.25
C ARG A 576 -11.00 26.88 4.71
N ASP A 577 -11.29 25.77 5.38
CA ASP A 577 -11.08 25.61 6.83
C ASP A 577 -9.58 25.48 7.14
N LEU A 578 -8.81 24.76 6.33
CA LEU A 578 -7.34 24.68 6.48
C LEU A 578 -6.67 26.05 6.23
N LEU A 579 -7.09 26.77 5.17
CA LEU A 579 -6.53 28.09 4.89
C LEU A 579 -6.95 29.13 5.95
N ALA A 580 -8.14 29.04 6.53
CA ALA A 580 -8.57 29.88 7.65
C ALA A 580 -7.75 29.60 8.92
N TYR A 581 -7.57 28.33 9.26
CA TYR A 581 -6.76 27.89 10.40
C TYR A 581 -5.30 28.35 10.25
N LEU A 582 -4.71 28.17 9.07
CA LEU A 582 -3.36 28.65 8.78
C LEU A 582 -3.29 30.19 8.84
N LYS A 583 -4.26 30.93 8.30
CA LYS A 583 -4.29 32.41 8.34
C LYS A 583 -4.24 32.96 9.77
N ALA A 584 -4.83 32.27 10.75
CA ALA A 584 -4.86 32.71 12.15
C ALA A 584 -3.46 32.83 12.81
N TYR A 585 -2.45 32.11 12.33
CA TYR A 585 -1.05 32.28 12.81
C TYR A 585 -0.44 33.64 12.44
N GLY A 586 -1.03 34.33 11.45
CA GLY A 586 -0.66 35.66 10.99
C GLY A 586 0.20 35.69 9.70
N PRO A 587 0.08 36.76 8.89
CA PRO A 587 0.62 36.81 7.52
C PRO A 587 2.15 36.73 7.44
N LYS A 588 2.87 37.07 8.52
CA LYS A 588 4.35 36.94 8.58
C LYS A 588 4.85 35.54 8.93
N LYS A 589 3.95 34.61 9.30
CA LYS A 589 4.32 33.24 9.72
C LYS A 589 3.94 32.23 8.64
N THR A 590 2.65 31.91 8.57
CA THR A 590 2.05 30.95 7.64
C THR A 590 1.56 31.60 6.35
N GLY A 591 1.55 32.94 6.25
CA GLY A 591 1.09 33.66 5.05
C GLY A 591 1.71 33.16 3.73
N PRO A 592 3.02 32.88 3.64
CA PRO A 592 3.64 32.28 2.47
C PRO A 592 3.13 30.86 2.17
N LEU A 593 2.82 30.05 3.19
CA LEU A 593 2.22 28.72 3.01
C LEU A 593 0.77 28.83 2.53
N VAL A 594 -0.01 29.76 3.10
CA VAL A 594 -1.38 30.06 2.67
C VAL A 594 -1.41 30.45 1.20
N GLN A 595 -0.53 31.36 0.77
CA GLN A 595 -0.41 31.78 -0.63
C GLN A 595 -0.02 30.62 -1.57
N GLN A 596 0.88 29.73 -1.13
CA GLN A 596 1.21 28.54 -1.92
C GLN A 596 0.02 27.57 -2.01
N LEU A 597 -0.58 27.17 -0.89
CA LEU A 597 -1.69 26.20 -0.86
C LEU A 597 -2.96 26.70 -1.57
N ASP A 598 -3.17 28.01 -1.67
CA ASP A 598 -4.29 28.57 -2.43
C ASP A 598 -4.22 28.21 -3.93
N THR A 599 -3.03 27.91 -4.46
CA THR A 599 -2.83 27.46 -5.86
C THR A 599 -3.05 25.96 -6.10
N TYR A 600 -3.21 25.15 -5.05
CA TYR A 600 -3.37 23.69 -5.17
C TYR A 600 -4.85 23.26 -5.20
N ASP A 601 -5.13 22.18 -5.93
CA ASP A 601 -6.45 21.57 -6.00
C ASP A 601 -6.64 20.54 -4.87
N PHE A 602 -7.71 20.73 -4.11
CA PHE A 602 -8.08 19.90 -2.96
C PHE A 602 -9.16 18.87 -3.32
N SER A 603 -9.62 18.82 -4.59
CA SER A 603 -10.73 17.97 -5.09
C SER A 603 -10.62 16.48 -4.74
N ALA A 604 -9.42 15.95 -4.52
CA ALA A 604 -9.17 14.57 -4.13
C ALA A 604 -9.42 14.27 -2.64
N ILE A 605 -9.54 15.27 -1.77
CA ILE A 605 -9.70 15.08 -0.32
C ILE A 605 -11.07 14.47 0.02
N ARG A 606 -11.07 13.53 0.97
CA ARG A 606 -12.25 12.83 1.51
C ARG A 606 -12.20 12.84 3.05
N ALA A 607 -12.35 14.03 3.61
CA ALA A 607 -12.43 14.29 5.05
C ALA A 607 -13.06 15.67 5.29
N ALA A 608 -13.56 15.92 6.51
CA ALA A 608 -13.76 17.28 7.03
C ALA A 608 -12.62 17.64 8.00
N LEU A 609 -12.24 18.92 8.04
CA LEU A 609 -11.29 19.43 9.03
C LEU A 609 -12.05 19.82 10.31
N ILE A 610 -11.44 19.60 11.47
CA ILE A 610 -11.86 20.17 12.75
C ILE A 610 -10.63 20.71 13.45
N ALA A 611 -10.72 21.92 14.02
CA ALA A 611 -9.58 22.59 14.60
C ALA A 611 -9.96 23.54 15.74
N SER A 612 -8.96 23.94 16.50
CA SER A 612 -9.05 24.97 17.54
C SER A 612 -7.97 26.02 17.33
N VAL A 613 -8.32 27.27 17.57
CA VAL A 613 -7.45 28.45 17.53
C VAL A 613 -7.66 29.21 18.84
N PRO A 614 -6.61 29.73 19.51
CA PRO A 614 -6.77 30.56 20.70
C PRO A 614 -7.49 31.88 20.36
N ASP A 615 -8.75 32.01 20.78
CA ASP A 615 -9.65 33.11 20.45
C ASP A 615 -10.81 33.22 21.47
N SER A 616 -11.59 34.29 21.39
CA SER A 616 -12.89 34.44 22.07
C SER A 616 -13.88 35.10 21.11
N SER A 617 -14.70 34.28 20.47
CA SER A 617 -15.70 34.66 19.47
C SER A 617 -17.09 34.14 19.88
N SER A 618 -18.17 34.59 19.22
CA SER A 618 -19.54 34.11 19.52
C SER A 618 -19.69 32.62 19.21
N GLU A 619 -20.68 31.95 19.80
CA GLU A 619 -21.02 30.55 19.46
C GLU A 619 -21.42 30.37 17.98
N GLU A 620 -21.94 31.42 17.33
CA GLU A 620 -22.46 31.36 15.96
C GLU A 620 -21.41 31.75 14.88
N ASP A 621 -20.46 32.64 15.20
CA ASP A 621 -19.44 33.13 14.27
C ASP A 621 -18.16 32.26 14.25
N THR A 622 -17.93 31.42 15.27
CA THR A 622 -16.65 30.74 15.44
C THR A 622 -16.48 29.49 14.58
N LEU A 623 -15.36 29.39 13.87
CA LEU A 623 -15.00 28.21 13.05
C LEU A 623 -14.33 27.08 13.85
N TRP A 624 -14.23 27.23 15.18
CA TRP A 624 -13.29 26.49 16.02
C TRP A 624 -13.96 25.76 17.19
N GLY A 625 -13.28 24.74 17.72
CA GLY A 625 -13.67 24.09 18.99
C GLY A 625 -15.02 23.37 18.96
N TRP A 626 -15.71 23.35 20.10
CA TRP A 626 -16.96 22.60 20.27
C TRP A 626 -18.16 23.15 19.47
N PRO A 627 -18.31 24.46 19.17
CA PRO A 627 -19.37 24.93 18.28
C PRO A 627 -19.19 24.42 16.84
N ALA A 628 -17.96 24.45 16.32
CA ALA A 628 -17.64 23.89 15.02
C ALA A 628 -17.78 22.36 14.97
N LEU A 629 -17.46 21.66 16.08
CA LEU A 629 -17.75 20.24 16.24
C LEU A 629 -19.26 19.96 16.18
N LYS A 630 -20.07 20.76 16.88
CA LYS A 630 -21.54 20.67 16.92
C LYS A 630 -22.17 20.93 15.55
N ASP A 631 -21.68 21.90 14.77
CA ASP A 631 -22.06 22.10 13.37
C ASP A 631 -21.71 20.87 12.52
N LEU A 632 -20.44 20.46 12.53
CA LEU A 632 -19.92 19.36 11.72
C LEU A 632 -20.70 18.06 11.98
N MET A 633 -20.84 17.66 13.25
CA MET A 633 -21.57 16.45 13.65
C MET A 633 -23.09 16.56 13.43
N GLY A 634 -23.63 17.77 13.30
CA GLY A 634 -25.02 18.01 12.92
C GLY A 634 -25.31 17.85 11.43
N GLN A 635 -24.28 17.90 10.57
CA GLN A 635 -24.40 17.76 9.11
C GLN A 635 -23.97 16.38 8.57
N ILE A 636 -23.36 15.51 9.39
CA ILE A 636 -23.04 14.13 8.95
C ILE A 636 -24.35 13.32 8.82
N PRO A 637 -24.58 12.63 7.68
CA PRO A 637 -25.71 11.72 7.55
C PRO A 637 -25.54 10.51 8.50
N ILE A 638 -26.53 10.25 9.35
CA ILE A 638 -26.54 9.11 10.27
C ILE A 638 -27.63 8.12 9.84
N GLN A 639 -27.23 6.89 9.56
CA GLN A 639 -28.11 5.84 9.06
C GLN A 639 -29.01 5.30 10.18
N GLN A 640 -30.28 5.72 10.20
CA GLN A 640 -31.26 5.26 11.20
C GLN A 640 -31.70 3.81 10.95
N LYS A 641 -30.89 2.85 11.44
CA LYS A 641 -31.29 1.44 11.52
C LYS A 641 -32.42 1.27 12.54
N THR A 642 -33.42 0.46 12.22
CA THR A 642 -34.58 0.12 13.07
C THR A 642 -34.24 -0.84 14.21
N THR A 643 -33.14 -0.59 14.94
CA THR A 643 -32.71 -1.40 16.08
C THR A 643 -33.21 -0.83 17.41
N THR A 644 -33.34 -1.71 18.40
CA THR A 644 -33.61 -1.33 19.80
C THR A 644 -32.34 -0.93 20.58
N LYS A 645 -31.17 -1.06 19.96
CA LYS A 645 -29.86 -0.76 20.56
C LYS A 645 -29.54 0.73 20.38
N LYS A 646 -28.79 1.30 21.33
CA LYS A 646 -28.42 2.72 21.32
C LYS A 646 -27.07 2.91 20.62
N PRO A 647 -26.88 4.02 19.87
CA PRO A 647 -25.56 4.40 19.39
C PRO A 647 -24.57 4.58 20.54
N HIS A 648 -23.29 4.40 20.23
CA HIS A 648 -22.24 4.45 21.23
C HIS A 648 -21.04 5.26 20.73
N ILE A 649 -20.63 6.27 21.50
CA ILE A 649 -19.48 7.13 21.19
C ILE A 649 -18.31 6.76 22.10
N VAL A 650 -17.26 6.20 21.51
CA VAL A 650 -16.00 5.89 22.19
C VAL A 650 -15.03 7.05 22.04
N ILE A 651 -14.53 7.54 23.17
CA ILE A 651 -13.60 8.66 23.29
C ILE A 651 -12.29 8.11 23.85
N GLN A 652 -11.28 7.95 23.01
CA GLN A 652 -9.93 7.60 23.45
C GLN A 652 -9.07 8.88 23.44
N ILE A 653 -8.38 9.13 24.56
CA ILE A 653 -7.58 10.34 24.79
C ILE A 653 -6.29 10.01 25.57
N SER A 654 -5.32 10.93 25.58
CA SER A 654 -4.08 10.80 26.37
C SER A 654 -4.00 11.77 27.55
N SER A 655 -4.94 12.72 27.67
CA SER A 655 -4.98 13.69 28.77
C SER A 655 -6.40 14.14 29.09
N VAL A 656 -6.63 14.46 30.37
CA VAL A 656 -7.86 15.08 30.87
C VAL A 656 -7.49 16.32 31.69
N ALA A 657 -7.88 17.50 31.19
CA ALA A 657 -7.68 18.76 31.91
C ALA A 657 -8.77 18.98 32.98
N THR A 658 -8.68 20.06 33.75
CA THR A 658 -9.73 20.42 34.73
C THR A 658 -10.97 20.95 34.00
N LEU A 659 -12.02 20.13 33.93
CA LEU A 659 -13.31 20.44 33.30
C LEU A 659 -14.29 21.15 34.27
N GLY A 660 -14.01 21.05 35.58
CA GLY A 660 -14.78 21.69 36.65
C GLY A 660 -15.43 20.69 37.62
N GLN A 661 -15.98 21.19 38.73
CA GLN A 661 -16.52 20.37 39.83
C GLN A 661 -17.87 19.68 39.51
N THR A 662 -18.44 19.87 38.32
CA THR A 662 -19.73 19.27 37.91
C THR A 662 -19.64 18.78 36.47
N ASN A 663 -20.43 17.77 36.13
CA ASN A 663 -20.47 17.18 34.79
C ASN A 663 -21.12 18.07 33.71
N LYS A 664 -21.51 19.31 34.02
CA LYS A 664 -22.20 20.22 33.08
C LYS A 664 -21.44 20.42 31.77
N TRP A 665 -20.15 20.80 31.80
CA TRP A 665 -19.41 20.97 30.55
C TRP A 665 -19.29 19.66 29.76
N LEU A 666 -19.04 18.54 30.45
CA LEU A 666 -18.92 17.23 29.79
C LEU A 666 -20.24 16.79 29.12
N LYS A 667 -21.38 16.90 29.83
CA LYS A 667 -22.67 16.42 29.35
C LYS A 667 -23.45 17.44 28.53
N ASP A 668 -23.53 18.68 29.01
CA ASP A 668 -24.38 19.71 28.42
C ASP A 668 -23.73 20.49 27.29
N VAL A 669 -22.41 20.44 27.16
CA VAL A 669 -21.65 21.03 26.06
C VAL A 669 -21.01 19.93 25.21
N PHE A 670 -20.01 19.22 25.74
CA PHE A 670 -19.14 18.37 24.91
C PHE A 670 -19.84 17.13 24.33
N PHE A 671 -20.60 16.37 25.13
CA PHE A 671 -21.37 15.22 24.63
C PHE A 671 -22.48 15.66 23.66
N LYS A 672 -23.14 16.80 23.86
CA LYS A 672 -24.13 17.35 22.90
C LYS A 672 -23.48 17.85 21.62
N ALA A 673 -22.22 18.29 21.64
CA ALA A 673 -21.48 18.61 20.42
C ALA A 673 -21.08 17.36 19.62
N LEU A 674 -20.79 16.24 20.30
CA LEU A 674 -20.53 14.94 19.65
C LEU A 674 -21.80 14.24 19.15
N ALA A 675 -22.95 14.44 19.82
CA ALA A 675 -24.24 13.92 19.40
C ALA A 675 -25.34 15.01 19.48
N PRO A 676 -25.42 15.93 18.49
CA PRO A 676 -26.44 16.97 18.45
C PRO A 676 -27.85 16.42 18.13
N THR A 677 -27.95 15.17 17.67
CA THR A 677 -29.21 14.45 17.42
C THR A 677 -30.00 14.20 18.71
N THR A 678 -31.33 14.19 18.64
CA THR A 678 -32.23 13.84 19.74
C THR A 678 -32.17 12.36 20.17
N GLN A 679 -31.44 11.50 19.45
CA GLN A 679 -31.34 10.07 19.73
C GLN A 679 -30.51 9.79 21.01
N PRO A 680 -31.05 9.06 22.01
CA PRO A 680 -30.32 8.72 23.23
C PRO A 680 -29.05 7.90 22.97
N THR A 681 -27.91 8.59 23.03
CA THR A 681 -26.56 8.04 22.73
C THR A 681 -25.83 7.67 24.02
N THR A 682 -25.05 6.59 23.97
CA THR A 682 -24.19 6.11 25.08
C THR A 682 -22.73 6.46 24.83
N TYR A 683 -21.90 6.47 25.88
CA TYR A 683 -20.52 6.99 25.83
C TYR A 683 -19.57 6.10 26.61
N SER A 684 -18.31 6.03 26.16
CA SER A 684 -17.18 5.49 26.93
C SER A 684 -15.92 6.32 26.69
N ILE A 685 -15.05 6.41 27.69
CA ILE A 685 -13.82 7.18 27.70
C ILE A 685 -12.67 6.21 28.02
N ILE A 686 -11.89 5.86 27.00
CA ILE A 686 -10.71 4.99 27.16
C ILE A 686 -9.55 5.82 27.70
N PHE A 687 -9.04 5.41 28.86
CA PHE A 687 -7.86 6.01 29.50
C PHE A 687 -7.11 4.94 30.30
N PRO A 688 -5.78 4.84 30.22
CA PRO A 688 -5.05 3.73 30.84
C PRO A 688 -4.94 3.87 32.36
N THR A 689 -4.96 2.74 33.07
CA THR A 689 -4.66 2.63 34.50
C THR A 689 -3.14 2.65 34.76
N PRO A 690 -2.68 2.90 36.00
CA PRO A 690 -1.26 2.77 36.36
C PRO A 690 -0.66 1.39 36.06
N ASP A 691 -1.43 0.31 36.16
CA ASP A 691 -0.92 -1.04 35.85
C ASP A 691 -0.74 -1.26 34.35
N GLU A 692 -1.62 -0.71 33.51
CA GLU A 692 -1.48 -0.78 32.05
C GLU A 692 -0.26 0.00 31.55
N ILE A 693 0.03 1.16 32.17
CA ILE A 693 1.27 1.92 31.94
C ILE A 693 2.49 1.14 32.41
N ARG A 694 2.46 0.60 33.64
CA ARG A 694 3.50 -0.24 34.24
C ARG A 694 3.82 -1.49 33.41
N ARG A 695 2.82 -2.07 32.75
CA ARG A 695 2.96 -3.21 31.80
C ARG A 695 3.19 -2.80 30.34
N SER A 696 3.31 -1.51 30.03
CA SER A 696 3.50 -1.03 28.65
C SER A 696 4.92 -1.25 28.12
N LEU A 697 5.12 -1.14 26.79
CA LEU A 697 6.41 -1.37 26.11
C LEU A 697 7.54 -0.38 26.48
N ASN A 698 7.28 0.67 27.28
CA ASN A 698 8.33 1.50 27.87
C ASN A 698 8.25 1.59 29.41
N GLY A 699 7.43 0.74 30.05
CA GLY A 699 7.15 0.83 31.47
C GLY A 699 6.57 2.20 31.85
N TYR A 700 6.97 2.75 32.99
CA TYR A 700 6.48 4.06 33.41
C TYR A 700 6.89 5.23 32.49
N ASN A 701 7.89 5.08 31.62
CA ASN A 701 8.28 6.13 30.68
C ASN A 701 7.16 6.47 29.67
N SER A 702 6.30 5.51 29.30
CA SER A 702 5.09 5.79 28.51
C SER A 702 4.10 6.71 29.23
N GLY A 703 4.08 6.65 30.56
CA GLY A 703 3.25 7.51 31.40
C GLY A 703 3.64 8.99 31.35
N GLY A 704 4.88 9.32 30.98
CA GLY A 704 5.39 10.69 30.88
C GLY A 704 4.72 11.57 29.81
N SER A 705 3.89 10.99 28.92
CA SER A 705 3.09 11.70 27.92
C SER A 705 1.57 11.58 28.15
N ILE A 706 1.14 10.94 29.23
CA ILE A 706 -0.26 10.60 29.52
C ILE A 706 -0.66 11.20 30.88
N HIS A 707 -1.75 11.96 30.94
CA HIS A 707 -1.98 12.89 32.06
C HIS A 707 -3.46 13.07 32.45
N MET A 708 -3.91 12.43 33.53
CA MET A 708 -5.08 12.87 34.28
C MET A 708 -4.65 13.25 35.70
N LYS A 709 -4.86 14.51 36.10
CA LYS A 709 -4.55 14.98 37.47
C LYS A 709 -5.74 14.69 38.38
N THR A 710 -5.48 14.13 39.56
CA THR A 710 -6.50 13.63 40.52
C THR A 710 -6.36 14.21 41.94
N GLN A 711 -5.30 14.99 42.20
CA GLN A 711 -4.87 15.39 43.55
C GLN A 711 -5.79 16.40 44.23
N SER A 712 -6.34 17.38 43.49
CA SER A 712 -7.17 18.42 44.10
C SER A 712 -8.63 17.99 44.29
N ALA A 713 -9.31 18.52 45.30
CA ALA A 713 -10.74 18.22 45.54
C ALA A 713 -11.66 18.51 44.33
N ALA A 714 -11.27 19.43 43.44
CA ALA A 714 -11.99 19.67 42.19
C ALA A 714 -11.78 18.54 41.17
N GLN A 715 -10.57 18.00 41.08
CA GLN A 715 -10.23 16.85 40.24
C GLN A 715 -10.80 15.52 40.78
N GLN A 716 -10.90 15.37 42.11
CA GLN A 716 -11.57 14.22 42.73
C GLN A 716 -13.07 14.19 42.39
N LYS A 717 -13.77 15.34 42.50
CA LYS A 717 -15.17 15.47 42.05
C LYS A 717 -15.31 15.22 40.54
N GLN A 718 -14.33 15.64 39.75
CA GLN A 718 -14.29 15.36 38.32
C GLN A 718 -14.14 13.87 38.03
N LEU A 719 -13.22 13.17 38.69
CA LEU A 719 -13.09 11.72 38.58
C LEU A 719 -14.39 11.01 38.98
N GLN A 720 -15.05 11.43 40.06
CA GLN A 720 -16.34 10.85 40.49
C GLN A 720 -17.43 10.88 39.39
N TYR A 721 -17.52 11.94 38.59
CA TYR A 721 -18.51 12.00 37.50
C TYR A 721 -18.01 11.49 36.14
N ILE A 722 -16.69 11.32 35.97
CA ILE A 722 -16.09 10.70 34.76
C ILE A 722 -16.04 9.17 34.90
N ARG A 723 -15.81 8.62 36.10
CA ARG A 723 -15.64 7.19 36.37
C ARG A 723 -16.69 6.27 35.72
N PRO A 724 -18.00 6.58 35.69
CA PRO A 724 -19.01 5.75 35.02
C PRO A 724 -18.85 5.63 33.50
N TYR A 725 -17.92 6.37 32.90
CA TYR A 725 -17.56 6.30 31.49
C TYR A 725 -16.19 5.67 31.26
N LEU A 726 -15.36 5.46 32.28
CA LEU A 726 -13.97 5.03 32.09
C LEU A 726 -13.88 3.57 31.64
N CYS A 727 -13.03 3.33 30.63
CA CYS A 727 -12.68 2.01 30.13
C CYS A 727 -11.16 1.87 30.06
N GLU A 728 -10.68 0.64 30.27
CA GLU A 728 -9.28 0.26 30.14
C GLU A 728 -8.76 0.45 28.70
N TRP A 729 -7.46 0.62 28.53
CA TRP A 729 -6.82 0.69 27.21
C TRP A 729 -6.58 -0.70 26.59
N ALA A 730 -6.15 -1.63 27.44
CA ALA A 730 -5.75 -2.99 27.16
C ALA A 730 -6.78 -4.02 27.61
N GLY A 731 -7.69 -3.69 28.54
CA GLY A 731 -8.80 -4.55 28.91
C GLY A 731 -8.38 -5.95 29.36
N ASP A 732 -7.39 -6.05 30.24
CA ASP A 732 -6.80 -7.31 30.68
C ASP A 732 -6.36 -7.31 32.16
N SER A 733 -6.84 -6.36 32.97
CA SER A 733 -6.56 -6.32 34.41
C SER A 733 -7.17 -7.53 35.11
N ILE A 734 -6.32 -8.35 35.74
CA ILE A 734 -6.74 -9.52 36.51
C ILE A 734 -6.99 -9.08 37.96
N SER A 735 -8.25 -9.12 38.41
CA SER A 735 -8.59 -8.92 39.82
C SER A 735 -7.81 -9.90 40.71
N PRO A 736 -7.16 -9.46 41.80
CA PRO A 736 -6.41 -10.34 42.68
C PRO A 736 -7.25 -11.51 43.23
N GLY A 737 -6.98 -12.72 42.73
CA GLY A 737 -7.68 -13.95 43.14
C GLY A 737 -8.76 -14.47 42.18
N GLN A 738 -9.05 -13.80 41.05
CA GLN A 738 -9.87 -14.41 39.99
C GLN A 738 -9.03 -15.32 39.09
N TYR A 739 -9.62 -16.44 38.69
CA TYR A 739 -9.18 -17.25 37.55
C TYR A 739 -10.01 -16.86 36.33
N ILE A 740 -9.49 -17.12 35.13
CA ILE A 740 -10.26 -16.99 33.88
C ILE A 740 -11.32 -18.09 33.89
N ASP A 741 -12.59 -17.71 33.89
CA ASP A 741 -13.69 -18.63 33.62
C ASP A 741 -13.65 -19.01 32.13
N LEU A 742 -13.77 -20.30 31.83
CA LEU A 742 -13.74 -20.85 30.47
C LEU A 742 -15.14 -21.31 30.03
N SER A 743 -16.19 -20.89 30.74
CA SER A 743 -17.55 -21.42 30.61
C SER A 743 -18.65 -20.34 30.61
N GLU A 744 -18.59 -19.38 29.66
CA GLU A 744 -19.81 -18.79 29.07
C GLU A 744 -19.50 -18.09 27.71
N ASP A 745 -20.55 -17.73 26.95
CA ASP A 745 -20.50 -17.27 25.54
C ASP A 745 -19.98 -15.83 25.35
N ASP A 746 -18.77 -15.53 25.82
CA ASP A 746 -18.14 -14.21 25.66
C ASP A 746 -17.77 -13.97 24.17
N PRO A 747 -18.21 -12.87 23.53
CA PRO A 747 -18.03 -12.68 22.08
C PRO A 747 -16.54 -12.53 21.73
N PRO A 748 -16.07 -13.15 20.62
CA PRO A 748 -14.65 -13.27 20.33
C PRO A 748 -13.97 -11.89 20.25
N ARG A 749 -13.01 -11.69 21.16
CA ARG A 749 -12.25 -10.45 21.34
C ARG A 749 -11.62 -9.99 20.02
N ARG A 750 -12.03 -8.83 19.54
CA ARG A 750 -11.52 -8.19 18.33
C ARG A 750 -10.27 -7.39 18.68
N GLU A 751 -9.12 -8.02 18.57
CA GLU A 751 -7.83 -7.47 19.02
C GLU A 751 -7.24 -6.48 18.00
N ALA A 752 -7.06 -5.22 18.38
CA ALA A 752 -6.29 -4.24 17.60
C ALA A 752 -4.78 -4.54 17.60
N GLY A 753 -4.31 -5.33 18.58
CA GLY A 753 -2.90 -5.70 18.72
C GLY A 753 -2.03 -4.59 19.34
N ARG A 754 -2.65 -3.67 20.10
CA ARG A 754 -2.00 -2.47 20.67
C ARG A 754 -2.02 -2.38 22.20
N ALA A 755 -2.59 -3.36 22.90
CA ALA A 755 -2.73 -3.40 24.36
C ALA A 755 -1.48 -2.95 25.17
N ARG A 756 -0.26 -3.32 24.74
CA ARG A 756 0.99 -2.93 25.43
C ARG A 756 1.66 -1.66 24.89
N ALA A 757 1.22 -1.13 23.74
CA ALA A 757 1.72 0.12 23.16
C ALA A 757 0.87 1.29 23.65
N ALA A 758 1.35 2.00 24.68
CA ALA A 758 0.54 2.97 25.43
C ALA A 758 -0.06 4.10 24.55
N PRO A 759 -1.27 4.59 24.86
CA PRO A 759 -2.00 5.49 23.97
C PRO A 759 -1.53 6.95 24.07
N HIS A 760 -0.96 7.47 22.99
CA HIS A 760 -0.84 8.92 22.77
C HIS A 760 -1.67 9.41 21.56
N ILE A 761 -2.27 8.51 20.80
CA ILE A 761 -3.42 8.77 19.93
C ILE A 761 -4.57 9.47 20.69
N LYS A 762 -5.43 10.17 19.95
CA LYS A 762 -6.76 10.58 20.40
C LYS A 762 -7.76 10.29 19.28
N THR A 763 -8.77 9.47 19.56
CA THR A 763 -9.84 9.15 18.60
C THR A 763 -11.21 9.32 19.23
N TYR A 764 -12.16 9.80 18.44
CA TYR A 764 -13.57 9.88 18.81
C TYR A 764 -14.33 9.11 17.72
N ILE A 765 -15.08 8.06 18.07
CA ILE A 765 -15.73 7.17 17.10
C ILE A 765 -17.18 6.95 17.52
N ARG A 766 -18.14 7.23 16.62
CA ARG A 766 -19.56 6.91 16.81
C ARG A 766 -19.88 5.60 16.09
N PHE A 767 -20.14 4.57 16.88
CA PHE A 767 -20.75 3.33 16.41
C PHE A 767 -22.27 3.49 16.34
N ALA A 768 -22.88 2.89 15.32
CA ALA A 768 -24.32 2.94 15.08
C ALA A 768 -25.13 2.31 16.23
N ASP A 769 -24.55 1.32 16.91
CA ASP A 769 -25.14 0.57 18.01
C ASP A 769 -24.07 0.10 19.01
N SER A 770 -24.52 -0.53 20.10
CA SER A 770 -23.68 -1.07 21.17
C SER A 770 -22.87 -2.32 20.78
N ASP A 771 -23.15 -2.95 19.64
CA ASP A 771 -22.37 -4.12 19.17
C ASP A 771 -21.08 -3.67 18.47
N MET A 772 -21.00 -2.37 18.15
CA MET A 772 -19.83 -1.72 17.57
C MET A 772 -19.35 -2.44 16.31
N LYS A 773 -20.30 -2.86 15.45
CA LYS A 773 -20.04 -3.55 14.17
C LYS A 773 -19.92 -2.59 12.99
N THR A 774 -20.57 -1.42 13.06
CA THR A 774 -20.54 -0.39 12.00
C THR A 774 -20.34 0.99 12.60
N ILE A 775 -19.58 1.83 11.91
CA ILE A 775 -19.20 3.18 12.32
C ILE A 775 -19.96 4.18 11.45
N ASP A 776 -20.61 5.17 12.09
CA ASP A 776 -21.26 6.27 11.36
C ASP A 776 -20.27 7.41 11.08
N TRP A 777 -19.37 7.70 12.03
CA TRP A 777 -18.21 8.56 11.80
C TRP A 777 -17.07 8.25 12.76
N ALA A 778 -15.85 8.57 12.33
CA ALA A 778 -14.64 8.51 13.13
C ALA A 778 -13.81 9.79 12.97
N MET A 779 -13.23 10.25 14.07
CA MET A 779 -12.42 11.46 14.16
C MET A 779 -11.08 11.17 14.82
N VAL A 780 -9.99 11.67 14.23
CA VAL A 780 -8.64 11.64 14.80
C VAL A 780 -8.17 13.07 14.96
N SER A 781 -7.64 13.42 16.13
CA SER A 781 -7.29 14.80 16.47
C SER A 781 -6.07 14.86 17.39
N SER A 782 -5.43 16.03 17.47
CA SER A 782 -4.56 16.34 18.59
C SER A 782 -5.34 16.61 19.88
N ALA A 783 -6.61 17.04 19.79
CA ALA A 783 -7.40 17.49 20.93
C ALA A 783 -7.63 16.40 21.98
N ASN A 784 -7.34 16.75 23.24
CA ASN A 784 -7.64 15.97 24.44
C ASN A 784 -8.96 16.45 25.08
N LEU A 785 -9.44 15.76 26.13
CA LEU A 785 -10.62 16.20 26.87
C LEU A 785 -10.28 17.41 27.76
N SER A 786 -10.49 18.61 27.23
CA SER A 786 -10.07 19.88 27.84
C SER A 786 -10.92 21.05 27.36
N THR A 787 -11.24 21.97 28.28
CA THR A 787 -11.85 23.28 27.99
C THR A 787 -10.88 24.24 27.29
N GLN A 788 -9.56 24.06 27.45
CA GLN A 788 -8.54 24.82 26.74
C GLN A 788 -8.40 24.37 25.28
N ALA A 789 -8.66 23.09 25.00
CA ALA A 789 -8.62 22.47 23.67
C ALA A 789 -9.92 22.71 22.89
N TRP A 790 -11.06 22.33 23.46
CA TRP A 790 -12.37 22.40 22.77
C TRP A 790 -13.14 23.70 23.01
N GLY A 791 -12.73 24.51 23.98
CA GLY A 791 -13.42 25.74 24.38
C GLY A 791 -14.23 25.58 25.67
N ALA A 792 -14.36 26.67 26.41
CA ALA A 792 -15.23 26.77 27.58
C ALA A 792 -16.73 26.68 27.19
N ALA A 793 -17.61 26.48 28.17
CA ALA A 793 -19.04 26.72 27.96
C ALA A 793 -19.29 28.20 27.62
N THR A 794 -20.30 28.47 26.81
CA THR A 794 -20.72 29.82 26.39
C THR A 794 -20.88 30.74 27.61
N ASN A 795 -20.24 31.91 27.57
CA ASN A 795 -20.25 32.86 28.69
C ASN A 795 -21.53 33.72 28.69
N ALA A 796 -21.62 34.68 29.64
CA ALA A 796 -22.78 35.56 29.75
C ALA A 796 -22.97 36.55 28.58
N SER A 797 -21.94 36.73 27.73
CA SER A 797 -21.97 37.55 26.51
C SER A 797 -22.22 36.74 25.22
N GLY A 798 -22.41 35.42 25.31
CA GLY A 798 -22.63 34.55 24.14
C GLY A 798 -21.34 34.03 23.48
N GLU A 799 -20.18 34.21 24.14
CA GLU A 799 -18.86 33.91 23.58
C GLU A 799 -18.32 32.57 24.07
N VAL A 800 -17.59 31.88 23.20
CA VAL A 800 -16.84 30.64 23.47
C VAL A 800 -15.35 30.97 23.44
N ARG A 801 -14.69 30.80 24.60
CA ARG A 801 -13.25 31.04 24.77
C ARG A 801 -12.45 29.75 24.57
N ILE A 802 -11.52 29.77 23.64
CA ILE A 802 -10.60 28.66 23.30
C ILE A 802 -9.17 29.13 23.60
N CYS A 803 -8.32 28.26 24.17
CA CYS A 803 -6.97 28.64 24.60
C CYS A 803 -5.83 27.99 23.78
N SER A 804 -6.10 26.93 23.02
CA SER A 804 -5.08 26.07 22.42
C SER A 804 -5.25 25.89 20.92
N TRP A 805 -4.12 25.68 20.22
CA TRP A 805 -4.13 25.24 18.84
C TRP A 805 -4.31 23.72 18.80
N GLU A 806 -5.43 23.24 18.26
CA GLU A 806 -5.67 21.81 17.99
C GLU A 806 -6.04 21.61 16.52
N ILE A 807 -5.80 20.41 15.99
CA ILE A 807 -6.17 20.04 14.61
C ILE A 807 -6.50 18.55 14.52
N GLY A 808 -7.49 18.22 13.69
CA GLY A 808 -7.95 16.87 13.46
C GLY A 808 -8.77 16.76 12.17
N VAL A 809 -9.15 15.52 11.86
CA VAL A 809 -9.98 15.18 10.69
C VAL A 809 -11.14 14.28 11.10
N VAL A 810 -12.27 14.41 10.40
CA VAL A 810 -13.46 13.57 10.54
C VAL A 810 -13.74 12.86 9.22
N VAL A 811 -14.05 11.57 9.28
CA VAL A 811 -14.41 10.71 8.14
C VAL A 811 -15.68 9.91 8.45
N TRP A 812 -16.49 9.66 7.42
CA TRP A 812 -17.75 8.90 7.47
C TRP A 812 -17.96 8.18 6.11
N PRO A 813 -18.86 7.18 6.00
CA PRO A 813 -18.95 6.30 4.83
C PRO A 813 -19.22 7.05 3.51
N GLU A 814 -20.16 7.98 3.52
CA GLU A 814 -20.72 8.64 2.33
C GLU A 814 -19.73 9.54 1.59
N LEU A 815 -18.58 9.88 2.19
CA LEU A 815 -17.49 10.55 1.51
C LEU A 815 -16.90 9.72 0.36
N PHE A 816 -16.88 8.39 0.50
CA PHE A 816 -16.09 7.49 -0.34
C PHE A 816 -16.86 6.90 -1.52
N ARG A 817 -18.05 7.41 -1.82
CA ARG A 817 -18.86 7.03 -2.99
C ARG A 817 -18.28 7.58 -4.29
N ASP A 818 -18.50 6.86 -5.40
CA ASP A 818 -18.31 7.41 -6.75
C ASP A 818 -19.17 8.67 -6.96
N GLY A 819 -18.64 9.65 -7.72
CA GLY A 819 -19.16 11.03 -7.79
C GLY A 819 -18.89 11.88 -6.54
N GLY A 820 -18.60 11.26 -5.40
CA GLY A 820 -18.41 11.94 -4.12
C GLY A 820 -19.68 12.60 -3.59
N PHE A 821 -19.53 13.53 -2.65
CA PHE A 821 -20.68 14.12 -1.94
C PHE A 821 -21.43 15.21 -2.73
N GLY A 822 -21.07 15.43 -4.01
CA GLY A 822 -21.66 16.45 -4.89
C GLY A 822 -22.95 15.99 -5.57
N ASP A 823 -22.90 14.90 -6.34
CA ASP A 823 -23.99 14.50 -7.24
C ASP A 823 -25.24 13.96 -6.53
N ALA A 824 -25.11 13.54 -5.26
CA ALA A 824 -26.20 13.00 -4.43
C ALA A 824 -27.36 14.00 -4.14
N ALA A 825 -27.27 15.25 -4.63
CA ALA A 825 -28.31 16.27 -4.52
C ALA A 825 -29.03 16.58 -5.86
N SER A 826 -28.61 15.98 -6.97
CA SER A 826 -29.22 16.20 -8.31
C SER A 826 -30.37 15.24 -8.62
N GLY A 827 -30.34 14.04 -8.03
CA GLY A 827 -31.43 13.07 -8.12
C GLY A 827 -32.58 13.43 -7.18
N SER A 828 -33.72 13.86 -7.74
CA SER A 828 -34.97 13.91 -6.97
C SER A 828 -35.40 12.48 -6.61
N ALA A 829 -35.74 12.25 -5.35
CA ALA A 829 -36.23 10.96 -4.89
C ALA A 829 -37.64 10.70 -5.44
N SER A 830 -37.72 10.00 -6.57
CA SER A 830 -38.99 9.55 -7.15
C SER A 830 -39.58 8.42 -6.30
N GLU A 831 -40.73 8.69 -5.66
CA GLU A 831 -41.38 7.73 -4.76
C GLU A 831 -41.88 6.49 -5.52
N SER A 832 -41.08 5.42 -5.49
CA SER A 832 -41.52 4.07 -5.87
C SER A 832 -41.62 3.18 -4.62
N ARG A 833 -42.73 3.33 -3.88
CA ARG A 833 -43.05 2.46 -2.75
C ARG A 833 -43.39 1.04 -3.24
N ALA A 834 -42.38 0.17 -3.28
CA ALA A 834 -42.56 -1.28 -3.23
C ALA A 834 -42.36 -1.76 -1.78
N GLU A 835 -43.07 -2.82 -1.38
CA GLU A 835 -43.22 -3.21 0.02
C GLU A 835 -42.07 -4.10 0.54
N GLY A 836 -41.80 -4.03 1.84
CA GLY A 836 -41.30 -5.19 2.60
C GLY A 836 -39.80 -5.26 2.94
N LYS A 837 -38.92 -4.43 2.39
CA LYS A 837 -37.50 -4.36 2.81
C LYS A 837 -36.99 -2.92 2.88
N SER A 838 -36.28 -2.58 3.95
CA SER A 838 -35.44 -1.38 3.97
C SER A 838 -34.34 -1.50 2.91
N PRO A 839 -34.07 -0.46 2.10
CA PRO A 839 -32.92 -0.48 1.20
C PRO A 839 -31.63 -0.59 2.02
N ALA A 840 -30.67 -1.34 1.49
CA ALA A 840 -29.33 -1.43 2.08
C ALA A 840 -28.59 -0.09 1.92
N PRO A 841 -27.66 0.26 2.82
CA PRO A 841 -26.93 1.51 2.73
C PRO A 841 -25.90 1.46 1.60
N ASP A 842 -25.93 2.44 0.70
CA ASP A 842 -24.96 2.54 -0.42
C ASP A 842 -23.50 2.50 0.06
N ALA A 843 -23.20 3.14 1.19
CA ALA A 843 -21.86 3.18 1.78
C ALA A 843 -21.90 2.74 3.24
N LEU A 844 -20.86 2.01 3.67
CA LEU A 844 -20.71 1.50 5.03
C LEU A 844 -19.27 1.68 5.52
N MET A 845 -19.08 2.01 6.81
CA MET A 845 -17.76 1.99 7.45
C MET A 845 -17.71 0.96 8.58
N VAL A 846 -16.63 0.18 8.65
CA VAL A 846 -16.48 -0.96 9.55
C VAL A 846 -15.14 -0.97 10.29
N PRO A 847 -15.11 -1.36 11.58
CA PRO A 847 -13.88 -1.42 12.36
C PRO A 847 -12.95 -2.54 11.87
N CYS A 848 -11.69 -2.19 11.64
CA CYS A 848 -10.64 -3.07 11.10
C CYS A 848 -9.53 -3.29 12.13
N PHE A 849 -9.09 -4.54 12.27
CA PHE A 849 -8.21 -4.99 13.35
C PHE A 849 -6.93 -5.60 12.78
N ARG A 850 -5.78 -5.22 13.34
CA ARG A 850 -4.40 -5.55 12.88
C ARG A 850 -4.02 -5.16 11.43
N ARG A 851 -4.98 -4.84 10.57
CA ARG A 851 -4.82 -4.40 9.16
C ARG A 851 -5.79 -3.25 8.85
N ASP A 852 -5.53 -2.48 7.80
CA ASP A 852 -6.34 -1.33 7.36
C ASP A 852 -7.46 -1.72 6.39
N ARG A 853 -7.34 -2.87 5.70
CA ARG A 853 -8.37 -3.38 4.80
C ARG A 853 -9.50 -4.08 5.58
N PRO A 854 -10.79 -3.77 5.31
CA PRO A 854 -11.91 -4.51 5.88
C PRO A 854 -11.89 -5.99 5.49
N ALA A 855 -12.31 -6.85 6.41
CA ALA A 855 -12.50 -8.28 6.15
C ALA A 855 -13.87 -8.54 5.51
N VAL A 856 -13.95 -9.57 4.66
CA VAL A 856 -15.22 -10.01 4.05
C VAL A 856 -16.03 -10.75 5.11
N HIS A 857 -17.15 -10.16 5.51
CA HIS A 857 -18.04 -10.67 6.56
C HIS A 857 -19.52 -10.45 6.17
N GLU A 858 -20.40 -11.30 6.70
CA GLU A 858 -21.84 -11.24 6.44
C GLU A 858 -22.42 -9.82 6.72
N GLY A 859 -23.22 -9.33 5.78
CA GLY A 859 -23.79 -7.97 5.83
C GLY A 859 -22.95 -6.89 5.13
N ALA A 860 -21.72 -7.16 4.70
CA ALA A 860 -20.97 -6.28 3.79
C ALA A 860 -21.45 -6.39 2.33
N GLU A 861 -22.12 -7.49 1.97
CA GLU A 861 -22.51 -7.87 0.61
C GLU A 861 -23.63 -7.01 0.00
N THR A 862 -24.19 -6.06 0.75
CA THR A 862 -25.37 -5.27 0.34
C THR A 862 -25.09 -3.77 0.18
N ALA A 863 -23.88 -3.31 0.50
CA ALA A 863 -23.43 -1.94 0.26
C ALA A 863 -22.58 -1.87 -1.02
N SER A 864 -22.64 -0.76 -1.77
CA SER A 864 -21.78 -0.59 -2.95
C SER A 864 -20.35 -0.16 -2.59
N VAL A 865 -20.15 0.48 -1.43
CA VAL A 865 -18.83 0.84 -0.89
C VAL A 865 -18.69 0.43 0.58
N VAL A 866 -17.59 -0.23 0.93
CA VAL A 866 -17.24 -0.64 2.30
C VAL A 866 -15.86 -0.08 2.69
N VAL A 867 -15.83 0.84 3.64
CA VAL A 867 -14.64 1.56 4.10
C VAL A 867 -14.13 1.00 5.42
N GLY A 868 -12.84 0.71 5.53
CA GLY A 868 -12.22 0.32 6.78
C GLY A 868 -11.98 1.49 7.74
N PHE A 869 -12.11 1.28 9.05
CA PHE A 869 -11.51 2.15 10.07
C PHE A 869 -10.55 1.37 10.96
N ARG A 870 -9.24 1.67 10.89
CA ARG A 870 -8.21 0.97 11.67
C ARG A 870 -8.36 1.26 13.16
N MET A 871 -8.80 0.24 13.91
CA MET A 871 -9.02 0.36 15.35
C MET A 871 -7.70 0.42 16.12
N PRO A 872 -7.52 1.38 17.04
CA PRO A 872 -6.33 1.46 17.88
C PRO A 872 -6.45 0.69 19.21
N TYR A 873 -7.66 0.28 19.61
CA TYR A 873 -7.97 -0.47 20.83
C TYR A 873 -8.86 -1.68 20.52
N ASP A 874 -8.86 -2.66 21.42
CA ASP A 874 -9.62 -3.89 21.30
C ASP A 874 -11.13 -3.66 21.52
N LEU A 875 -11.99 -4.56 21.00
CA LEU A 875 -13.43 -4.59 21.29
C LEU A 875 -13.90 -6.00 21.70
N PRO A 876 -14.83 -6.18 22.65
CA PRO A 876 -15.56 -5.15 23.40
C PRO A 876 -14.66 -4.35 24.37
N LEU A 877 -15.18 -3.21 24.85
CA LEU A 877 -14.48 -2.39 25.85
C LEU A 877 -14.63 -2.98 27.26
N THR A 878 -13.55 -2.97 28.03
CA THR A 878 -13.56 -3.31 29.46
C THR A 878 -13.80 -2.04 30.28
N PRO A 879 -14.93 -1.89 31.00
CA PRO A 879 -15.15 -0.77 31.91
C PRO A 879 -14.22 -0.84 33.13
N TYR A 880 -13.90 0.31 33.73
CA TYR A 880 -13.19 0.33 35.02
C TYR A 880 -14.02 -0.39 36.11
N GLY A 881 -13.38 -1.28 36.85
CA GLY A 881 -13.92 -1.94 38.02
C GLY A 881 -13.97 -1.03 39.25
N ALA A 882 -14.22 -1.62 40.41
CA ALA A 882 -14.38 -0.88 41.67
C ALA A 882 -13.06 -0.34 42.25
N GLY A 883 -11.92 -0.95 41.93
CA GLY A 883 -10.60 -0.59 42.46
C GLY A 883 -9.73 0.25 41.53
N ASP A 884 -10.07 0.35 40.24
CA ASP A 884 -9.18 0.93 39.23
C ASP A 884 -9.11 2.46 39.32
N GLU A 885 -7.95 3.02 39.05
CA GLU A 885 -7.74 4.47 39.02
C GLU A 885 -7.07 4.85 37.70
N PRO A 886 -7.31 6.06 37.16
CA PRO A 886 -6.67 6.52 35.93
C PRO A 886 -5.19 6.83 36.19
N TRP A 887 -4.34 6.60 35.18
CA TRP A 887 -2.93 6.97 35.27
C TRP A 887 -2.73 8.46 35.60
N CYS A 888 -1.95 8.70 36.65
CA CYS A 888 -1.63 10.03 37.12
C CYS A 888 -0.11 10.19 37.29
N ALA A 889 0.53 10.82 36.30
CA ALA A 889 1.97 11.10 36.31
C ALA A 889 2.44 12.02 37.46
N THR A 890 1.53 12.69 38.19
CA THR A 890 1.86 13.50 39.39
C THR A 890 1.49 12.80 40.71
N ALA A 891 1.25 11.49 40.68
CA ALA A 891 1.11 10.64 41.86
C ALA A 891 2.21 9.57 41.86
N SER A 892 2.60 9.09 43.03
CA SER A 892 3.66 8.08 43.17
C SER A 892 3.08 6.66 43.15
N HIS A 893 3.62 5.82 42.26
CA HIS A 893 3.24 4.43 42.03
C HIS A 893 4.43 3.54 42.45
N PRO A 894 4.41 2.94 43.65
CA PRO A 894 5.59 2.28 44.21
C PRO A 894 5.84 0.88 43.64
N LEU A 895 4.84 0.23 43.04
CA LEU A 895 4.99 -1.06 42.38
C LEU A 895 5.94 -0.91 41.17
N PRO A 896 6.96 -1.75 41.01
CA PRO A 896 7.89 -1.62 39.89
C PRO A 896 7.25 -2.04 38.56
N ASP A 897 7.67 -1.41 37.48
CA ASP A 897 7.48 -1.90 36.12
C ASP A 897 8.41 -3.09 35.81
N TRP A 898 8.27 -3.64 34.61
CA TRP A 898 9.09 -4.78 34.16
C TRP A 898 10.57 -4.43 33.94
N GLN A 899 10.94 -3.14 33.98
CA GLN A 899 12.32 -2.66 33.99
C GLN A 899 12.84 -2.42 35.42
N GLY A 900 12.06 -2.79 36.43
CA GLY A 900 12.38 -2.61 37.85
C GLY A 900 12.24 -1.17 38.34
N GLN A 901 11.63 -0.27 37.55
CA GLN A 901 11.48 1.14 37.92
C GLN A 901 10.14 1.37 38.63
N SER A 902 10.15 2.10 39.75
CA SER A 902 8.94 2.64 40.38
C SER A 902 8.80 4.12 40.04
N TRP A 903 7.59 4.60 39.79
CA TRP A 903 7.36 6.01 39.48
C TRP A 903 7.13 6.80 40.78
N ILE A 904 8.14 7.53 41.25
CA ILE A 904 8.05 8.34 42.47
C ILE A 904 8.20 9.82 42.10
N VAL A 905 7.29 10.65 42.62
CA VAL A 905 7.14 12.11 42.38
C VAL A 905 7.43 12.87 43.66
#